data_AF-A0A1Y6BFS5-F1
#
_entry.id   AF-A0A1Y6BFS5-F1
#
_cell.length_a   1.000
_cell.length_b   1.000
_cell.length_c   1.000
_cell.angle_alpha   90.00
_cell.angle_beta   90.00
_cell.angle_gamma   90.00
#
_symmetry.space_group_name_H-M   'P 1'
#
loop_
_entity.id
_entity.type
_entity.pdbx_description
1 polymer ?
#
loop_
_entity_poly.entity_id
_entity_poly.type
_entity_poly.pdbx_seq_one_letter_code
_entity_poly.pdbx_strand_id
1 'polypeptide(L)'
;MIIPRLSKPLSAFLPEKLSIYTPSLGLRGILVATVFSLSSLLAGCGGGTGTSSDPVLQNDSPAVSDTASLEKGELLISITDAEGDFLSYSVDLTAINLVHRNGSEVSVLPSATTVDFAQYVDISELLSVASVPLGAYESVTIGLDFSDAQITVQNEAGEALEAVVIGADGVALAETTVAIKLSGKDHLVLNRGRRGHITLDFDLDASNEITITDSGATVTVQPVFLADTLHQEAKPFRLRGLLDTVDLDESLFTLAVRPMYKRDGEHGQASVSVDENTRYEINGEIISSESGLAALAELETESAALVAKGNWNKENETFVATDIKAGSSVAWNDKDLMRGTVVARDGNIITVRGGSLETRSSHRHAHFNDDISLSISDSTIITKSGEQAEASDISVGSFVQASGELDSSGQLDASNGFVRVAGSKVSGRVVSADSELVVDVAKINGRRVSIFDFSGTGASAEQDADPTAYEIDTGSIALDTIAADDPIRLHGYVTPFGTAPSDFIAASIANAANVRSHLNVSYGRTASANAVESNTEEGLLLNLADAERHFIFSTGIPLDLSELESMPLIVPAAEQGIYTIEQAKSFDVYQAYSDFVAALDELIAAGALVSHFDAQGYYHSETAQFESQRLRIAMVIEE
;
A
#
# COMPACT_ATOMS: atom_id res chain seq x y z
N MET A 1 -23.14 42.86 40.43
CA MET A 1 -23.53 42.74 41.86
C MET A 1 -24.88 42.04 41.88
N ILE A 2 -25.13 40.82 42.35
CA ILE A 2 -24.45 39.80 43.18
C ILE A 2 -25.05 38.44 42.76
N ILE A 3 -24.21 37.40 42.75
CA ILE A 3 -24.54 35.97 42.56
C ILE A 3 -25.27 35.44 43.80
N PRO A 4 -26.11 34.39 43.67
CA PRO A 4 -25.98 33.28 44.62
C PRO A 4 -25.90 31.90 43.97
N ARG A 5 -24.97 31.10 44.50
CA ARG A 5 -24.88 29.62 44.42
C ARG A 5 -25.90 28.98 45.37
N LEU A 6 -26.33 27.75 45.06
CA LEU A 6 -26.45 26.55 45.94
C LEU A 6 -27.10 25.43 45.08
N SER A 7 -26.40 24.36 44.68
CA SER A 7 -26.15 23.07 45.38
C SER A 7 -27.33 22.04 45.35
N LYS A 8 -27.20 21.01 44.48
CA LYS A 8 -27.51 19.54 44.57
C LYS A 8 -28.82 19.04 45.27
N PRO A 9 -29.23 17.76 45.15
CA PRO A 9 -28.93 16.68 44.17
C PRO A 9 -30.22 15.97 43.62
N LEU A 10 -30.11 15.04 42.67
CA LEU A 10 -31.03 13.88 42.60
C LEU A 10 -30.38 12.67 41.88
N SER A 11 -30.35 11.56 42.61
CA SER A 11 -30.28 10.13 42.24
C SER A 11 -31.27 9.73 41.13
N ALA A 12 -31.24 8.61 40.42
CA ALA A 12 -30.43 7.39 40.27
C ALA A 12 -31.09 6.59 39.13
N PHE A 13 -30.37 5.70 38.43
CA PHE A 13 -30.87 4.36 38.05
C PHE A 13 -29.69 3.52 37.50
N LEU A 14 -29.44 2.40 38.17
CA LEU A 14 -28.56 1.28 37.80
C LEU A 14 -29.46 0.04 37.70
N PRO A 15 -29.05 -0.97 36.92
CA PRO A 15 -28.98 -2.34 37.43
C PRO A 15 -27.60 -2.95 37.09
N GLU A 16 -26.75 -3.29 38.06
CA GLU A 16 -26.67 -4.60 38.75
C GLU A 16 -26.58 -5.84 37.83
N LYS A 17 -25.35 -6.35 37.62
CA LYS A 17 -24.86 -7.60 38.23
C LYS A 17 -23.40 -7.90 37.83
N LEU A 18 -22.51 -7.78 38.82
CA LEU A 18 -21.15 -8.29 38.81
C LEU A 18 -20.98 -9.05 40.13
N SER A 19 -20.55 -10.32 40.08
CA SER A 19 -20.18 -11.05 41.29
C SER A 19 -18.98 -11.96 41.08
N ILE A 20 -17.88 -11.57 41.74
CA ILE A 20 -17.00 -12.37 42.60
C ILE A 20 -16.05 -13.36 41.89
N TYR A 21 -14.73 -13.14 42.00
CA TYR A 21 -13.84 -13.92 42.90
C TYR A 21 -12.41 -13.37 42.93
N THR A 22 -11.95 -12.96 44.12
CA THR A 22 -10.54 -12.89 44.56
C THR A 22 -10.31 -13.99 45.60
N PRO A 23 -9.13 -14.63 45.62
CA PRO A 23 -8.35 -14.69 46.88
C PRO A 23 -6.82 -14.62 46.61
N SER A 24 -6.09 -13.71 47.27
CA SER A 24 -5.34 -13.87 48.53
C SER A 24 -3.87 -14.29 48.38
N LEU A 25 -2.97 -13.37 48.73
CA LEU A 25 -1.55 -13.61 49.02
C LEU A 25 -1.38 -14.48 50.27
N GLY A 26 -0.51 -15.49 50.20
CA GLY A 26 -0.06 -16.30 51.33
C GLY A 26 1.44 -16.55 51.27
N LEU A 27 2.16 -15.96 52.23
CA LEU A 27 3.61 -16.05 52.45
C LEU A 27 4.00 -17.41 53.08
N ARG A 28 5.03 -18.09 52.54
CA ARG A 28 5.93 -19.11 53.14
C ARG A 28 6.93 -19.49 52.02
N GLY A 29 8.22 -19.18 52.03
CA GLY A 29 9.24 -19.42 53.05
C GLY A 29 9.85 -20.81 52.84
N ILE A 30 10.95 -20.91 52.08
CA ILE A 30 12.04 -21.90 52.23
C ILE A 30 13.29 -21.38 51.50
N LEU A 31 14.42 -21.60 52.15
CA LEU A 31 15.76 -21.09 51.92
C LEU A 31 16.62 -22.27 51.50
N VAL A 32 17.27 -22.24 50.33
CA VAL A 32 18.42 -23.09 50.02
C VAL A 32 19.42 -22.29 49.19
N ALA A 33 20.57 -22.02 49.80
CA ALA A 33 21.77 -21.53 49.16
C ALA A 33 22.48 -22.66 48.43
N THR A 34 23.06 -22.41 47.25
CA THR A 34 24.27 -23.13 46.84
C THR A 34 25.17 -22.24 45.99
N VAL A 35 26.40 -22.16 46.48
CA VAL A 35 27.59 -21.48 45.96
C VAL A 35 28.16 -22.29 44.79
N PHE A 36 28.55 -21.64 43.69
CA PHE A 36 29.73 -22.09 42.93
C PHE A 36 30.46 -20.89 42.31
N SER A 37 31.77 -20.96 42.42
CA SER A 37 32.75 -19.90 42.24
C SER A 37 33.51 -20.05 40.92
N LEU A 38 34.26 -18.99 40.57
CA LEU A 38 35.64 -18.99 40.05
C LEU A 38 35.91 -18.74 38.53
N SER A 39 36.48 -17.54 38.27
CA SER A 39 37.63 -17.19 37.39
C SER A 39 37.51 -17.36 35.86
N SER A 40 38.02 -16.46 35.00
CA SER A 40 39.40 -15.92 34.97
C SER A 40 39.53 -14.68 34.08
N LEU A 41 40.51 -13.83 34.43
CA LEU A 41 41.05 -12.68 33.71
C LEU A 41 41.81 -13.07 32.43
N LEU A 42 41.81 -12.18 31.43
CA LEU A 42 42.94 -11.99 30.52
C LEU A 42 43.11 -10.49 30.22
N ALA A 43 44.25 -9.96 30.65
CA ALA A 43 44.77 -8.65 30.33
C ALA A 43 45.53 -8.71 28.99
N GLY A 44 45.32 -7.72 28.12
CA GLY A 44 46.13 -7.47 26.93
C GLY A 44 46.64 -6.03 26.96
N CYS A 45 47.94 -5.88 27.22
CA CYS A 45 48.68 -4.63 27.25
C CYS A 45 49.27 -4.34 25.86
N GLY A 46 49.28 -3.08 25.42
CA GLY A 46 49.97 -2.65 24.19
C GLY A 46 50.21 -1.14 24.22
N GLY A 47 51.42 -0.74 24.65
CA GLY A 47 51.84 0.64 24.81
C GLY A 47 52.53 1.24 23.58
N GLY A 48 52.63 2.58 23.58
CA GLY A 48 53.43 3.36 22.64
C GLY A 48 53.84 4.70 23.27
N THR A 49 55.11 4.81 23.62
CA THR A 49 55.77 5.92 24.33
C THR A 49 56.08 7.12 23.43
N GLY A 50 55.84 8.34 23.91
CA GLY A 50 56.33 9.60 23.34
C GLY A 50 56.67 10.58 24.47
N THR A 51 57.84 11.20 24.36
CA THR A 51 58.68 11.77 25.44
C THR A 51 58.21 13.11 26.02
N SER A 52 58.69 13.37 27.24
CA SER A 52 58.44 14.45 28.21
C SER A 52 58.76 15.90 27.80
N SER A 53 57.94 16.84 28.29
CA SER A 53 58.40 18.09 28.92
C SER A 53 57.39 18.56 29.98
N ASP A 54 57.93 19.03 31.11
CA ASP A 54 57.31 19.27 32.43
C ASP A 54 56.64 20.68 32.54
N PRO A 55 56.01 21.11 33.66
CA PRO A 55 54.56 21.25 33.77
C PRO A 55 54.07 22.70 33.86
N VAL A 56 52.82 22.95 33.43
CA VAL A 56 52.05 24.15 33.83
C VAL A 56 50.76 23.68 34.48
N LEU A 57 50.55 24.12 35.72
CA LEU A 57 49.36 23.92 36.52
C LEU A 57 48.15 24.59 35.85
N GLN A 58 47.16 23.83 35.38
CA GLN A 58 45.84 24.41 35.12
C GLN A 58 44.71 23.38 35.11
N ASN A 59 43.81 23.59 36.08
CA ASN A 59 42.41 23.18 36.18
C ASN A 59 42.03 21.72 35.93
N ASP A 60 41.78 21.03 37.05
CA ASP A 60 40.98 19.81 37.14
C ASP A 60 39.52 20.17 36.77
N SER A 61 39.13 19.85 35.55
CA SER A 61 37.73 19.70 35.14
C SER A 61 37.65 18.32 34.51
N PRO A 62 36.75 17.44 34.98
CA PRO A 62 36.65 16.10 34.40
C PRO A 62 36.27 16.26 32.93
N ALA A 63 37.15 15.82 32.03
CA ALA A 63 36.80 15.60 30.66
C ALA A 63 35.70 14.54 30.64
N VAL A 64 34.46 15.00 30.46
CA VAL A 64 33.34 14.13 30.10
C VAL A 64 33.67 13.63 28.70
N SER A 65 34.16 12.39 28.61
CA SER A 65 34.12 11.62 27.38
C SER A 65 32.65 11.30 27.10
N ASP A 66 31.90 12.27 26.57
CA ASP A 66 30.50 12.10 26.20
C ASP A 66 30.42 11.61 24.75
N THR A 67 30.63 10.31 24.60
CA THR A 67 29.89 9.53 23.62
C THR A 67 29.18 8.45 24.39
N ALA A 68 28.18 8.83 25.18
CA ALA A 68 27.14 7.89 25.58
C ALA A 68 26.52 7.35 24.27
N SER A 69 26.78 6.09 23.95
CA SER A 69 26.03 5.41 22.89
C SER A 69 24.56 5.52 23.26
N LEU A 70 23.79 6.28 22.48
CA LEU A 70 22.35 6.35 22.67
C LEU A 70 21.83 4.92 22.62
N GLU A 71 21.06 4.55 23.64
CA GLU A 71 20.34 3.30 23.64
C GLU A 71 19.47 3.21 22.38
N LYS A 72 19.34 2.01 21.82
CA LYS A 72 18.64 1.80 20.56
C LYS A 72 17.34 1.03 20.78
N GLY A 73 16.37 1.31 19.92
CA GLY A 73 15.14 0.54 19.74
C GLY A 73 15.06 -0.02 18.33
N GLU A 74 14.04 -0.81 18.08
CA GLU A 74 13.74 -1.39 16.76
C GLU A 74 12.68 -0.53 16.06
N LEU A 75 12.96 -0.14 14.81
CA LEU A 75 12.06 0.59 13.93
C LEU A 75 11.77 -0.27 12.71
N LEU A 76 10.49 -0.57 12.48
CA LEU A 76 9.99 -1.20 11.27
C LEU A 76 9.60 -0.11 10.27
N ILE A 77 10.04 -0.26 9.03
CA ILE A 77 9.73 0.65 7.93
C ILE A 77 8.99 -0.16 6.87
N SER A 78 7.76 0.23 6.59
CA SER A 78 6.96 -0.33 5.50
C SER A 78 6.71 0.72 4.44
N ILE A 79 6.43 0.27 3.23
CA ILE A 79 6.03 1.13 2.13
C ILE A 79 4.71 0.63 1.55
N THR A 80 3.88 1.56 1.11
CA THR A 80 2.68 1.28 0.37
C THR A 80 2.47 2.38 -0.66
N ASP A 81 1.44 2.23 -1.47
CA ASP A 81 1.10 3.16 -2.52
C ASP A 81 -0.40 3.42 -2.56
N ALA A 82 -0.80 4.61 -2.99
CA ALA A 82 -2.19 4.95 -3.29
C ALA A 82 -2.57 4.61 -4.74
N GLU A 83 -3.87 4.44 -4.95
CA GLU A 83 -4.49 4.18 -6.26
C GLU A 83 -4.00 5.18 -7.33
N GLY A 84 -3.82 4.70 -8.56
CA GLY A 84 -3.55 5.56 -9.71
C GLY A 84 -3.63 4.84 -11.06
N ASP A 85 -3.71 5.59 -12.16
CA ASP A 85 -3.91 5.06 -13.52
C ASP A 85 -2.60 4.59 -14.18
N PHE A 86 -1.79 3.86 -13.42
CA PHE A 86 -0.51 3.31 -13.85
C PHE A 86 -0.60 1.79 -14.01
N LEU A 87 -0.01 1.29 -15.09
CA LEU A 87 0.18 -0.14 -15.31
C LEU A 87 1.43 -0.66 -14.60
N SER A 88 2.45 0.20 -14.50
CA SER A 88 3.68 0.00 -13.74
C SER A 88 4.22 1.35 -13.31
N TYR A 89 4.80 1.42 -12.12
CA TYR A 89 5.53 2.60 -11.63
C TYR A 89 6.78 2.17 -10.89
N SER A 90 7.82 1.82 -11.65
CA SER A 90 9.08 1.31 -11.12
C SER A 90 10.10 2.44 -10.93
N VAL A 91 10.51 2.68 -9.69
CA VAL A 91 11.46 3.74 -9.29
C VAL A 91 12.43 3.22 -8.23
N ASP A 92 13.67 3.71 -8.24
CA ASP A 92 14.66 3.35 -7.24
C ASP A 92 14.54 4.23 -5.99
N LEU A 93 14.31 3.58 -4.85
CA LEU A 93 14.43 4.19 -3.54
C LEU A 93 15.89 4.13 -3.10
N THR A 94 16.55 5.28 -3.00
CA THR A 94 18.01 5.36 -2.76
C THR A 94 18.36 5.60 -1.30
N ALA A 95 17.49 6.28 -0.55
CA ALA A 95 17.69 6.56 0.87
C ALA A 95 16.39 6.75 1.65
N ILE A 96 16.39 6.35 2.91
CA ILE A 96 15.43 6.81 3.93
C ILE A 96 16.25 7.22 5.16
N ASN A 97 16.22 8.50 5.50
CA ASN A 97 16.93 9.08 6.64
C ASN A 97 15.93 9.67 7.64
N LEU A 98 16.06 9.33 8.92
CA LEU A 98 15.30 9.98 9.98
C LEU A 98 16.17 10.99 10.72
N VAL A 99 15.60 12.16 11.01
CA VAL A 99 16.26 13.20 11.81
C VAL A 99 15.72 13.13 13.23
N HIS A 100 16.59 12.79 14.17
CA HIS A 100 16.27 12.77 15.58
C HIS A 100 16.23 14.20 16.15
N ARG A 101 15.42 14.46 17.19
CA ARG A 101 15.24 15.79 17.80
C ARG A 101 16.52 16.44 18.33
N ASN A 102 17.58 15.67 18.57
CA ASN A 102 18.90 16.21 18.93
C ASN A 102 19.71 16.70 17.70
N GLY A 103 19.14 16.63 16.49
CA GLY A 103 19.77 16.99 15.21
C GLY A 103 20.58 15.87 14.54
N SER A 104 20.69 14.67 15.12
CA SER A 104 21.42 13.56 14.48
C SER A 104 20.56 12.84 13.45
N GLU A 105 21.16 12.48 12.31
CA GLU A 105 20.49 11.71 11.25
C GLU A 105 20.83 10.22 11.33
N VAL A 106 19.87 9.37 10.95
CA VAL A 106 20.01 7.92 10.93
C VAL A 106 19.43 7.36 9.64
N SER A 107 20.25 6.68 8.84
CA SER A 107 19.77 5.93 7.67
C SER A 107 19.15 4.60 8.10
N VAL A 108 17.99 4.29 7.53
CA VAL A 108 17.24 3.05 7.80
C VAL A 108 16.99 2.20 6.56
N LEU A 109 17.48 2.66 5.40
CA LEU A 109 17.50 1.87 4.17
C LEU A 109 18.91 1.31 3.96
N PRO A 110 19.12 -0.02 4.10
CA PRO A 110 20.47 -0.61 4.02
C PRO A 110 21.12 -0.51 2.65
N SER A 111 20.31 -0.60 1.58
CA SER A 111 20.77 -0.47 0.19
C SER A 111 19.63 0.01 -0.70
N ALA A 112 19.98 0.65 -1.82
CA ALA A 112 19.00 1.10 -2.81
C ALA A 112 18.08 -0.07 -3.24
N THR A 113 16.79 0.20 -3.34
CA THR A 113 15.77 -0.81 -3.60
C THR A 113 14.80 -0.29 -4.64
N THR A 114 14.69 -0.99 -5.77
CA THR A 114 13.66 -0.69 -6.78
C THR A 114 12.30 -1.13 -6.26
N VAL A 115 11.31 -0.24 -6.39
CA VAL A 115 9.93 -0.47 -5.99
C VAL A 115 9.03 -0.21 -7.18
N ASP A 116 8.14 -1.15 -7.48
CA ASP A 116 7.03 -0.94 -8.42
C ASP A 116 5.77 -0.59 -7.63
N PHE A 117 5.53 0.71 -7.44
CA PHE A 117 4.50 1.24 -6.55
C PHE A 117 3.09 0.78 -6.96
N ALA A 118 2.83 0.65 -8.26
CA ALA A 118 1.56 0.17 -8.81
C ALA A 118 1.17 -1.25 -8.32
N GLN A 119 2.09 -2.03 -7.74
CA GLN A 119 1.80 -3.34 -7.15
C GLN A 119 1.35 -3.30 -5.68
N TYR A 120 1.43 -2.14 -5.02
CA TYR A 120 1.22 -1.97 -3.57
C TYR A 120 -0.03 -1.15 -3.23
N VAL A 121 -0.96 -1.03 -4.18
CA VAL A 121 -2.25 -0.34 -3.99
C VAL A 121 -3.09 -0.98 -2.89
N ASP A 122 -3.14 -2.32 -2.82
CA ASP A 122 -3.97 -3.06 -1.84
C ASP A 122 -3.17 -3.65 -0.68
N ILE A 123 -1.84 -3.48 -0.66
CA ILE A 123 -0.96 -4.16 0.30
C ILE A 123 0.26 -3.29 0.63
N SER A 124 0.68 -3.32 1.88
CA SER A 124 1.95 -2.71 2.31
C SER A 124 3.06 -3.75 2.29
N GLU A 125 4.30 -3.37 2.00
CA GLU A 125 5.47 -4.25 2.13
C GLU A 125 6.39 -3.78 3.25
N LEU A 126 6.82 -4.69 4.13
CA LEU A 126 7.92 -4.42 5.06
C LEU A 126 9.24 -4.28 4.29
N LEU A 127 9.81 -3.09 4.32
CA LEU A 127 11.03 -2.72 3.60
C LEU A 127 12.30 -3.01 4.40
N SER A 128 12.30 -2.65 5.69
CA SER A 128 13.42 -2.91 6.58
C SER A 128 13.03 -2.88 8.05
N VAL A 129 13.87 -3.49 8.87
CA VAL A 129 13.85 -3.40 10.33
C VAL A 129 15.21 -2.87 10.78
N ALA A 130 15.22 -1.69 11.39
CA ALA A 130 16.44 -0.95 11.72
C ALA A 130 16.60 -0.76 13.24
N SER A 131 17.85 -0.84 13.71
CA SER A 131 18.20 -0.49 15.10
C SER A 131 18.63 0.97 15.18
N VAL A 132 17.74 1.81 15.72
CA VAL A 132 17.90 3.28 15.74
C VAL A 132 17.90 3.81 17.17
N PRO A 133 18.57 4.94 17.46
CA PRO A 133 18.52 5.59 18.78
C PRO A 133 17.09 5.80 19.30
N LEU A 134 16.90 5.59 20.60
CA LEU A 134 15.64 5.91 21.27
C LEU A 134 15.44 7.43 21.35
N GLY A 135 14.18 7.84 21.31
CA GLY A 135 13.77 9.23 21.41
C GLY A 135 12.80 9.64 20.31
N ALA A 136 12.64 10.96 20.16
CA ALA A 136 11.68 11.56 19.23
C ALA A 136 12.36 11.95 17.93
N TYR A 137 11.70 11.67 16.82
CA TYR A 137 12.12 12.04 15.47
C TYR A 137 11.23 13.14 14.91
N GLU A 138 11.83 14.06 14.15
CA GLU A 138 11.19 15.29 13.68
C GLU A 138 10.97 15.32 12.18
N SER A 139 11.75 14.54 11.42
CA SER A 139 11.53 14.42 9.98
C SER A 139 12.04 13.10 9.41
N VAL A 140 11.50 12.77 8.24
CA VAL A 140 11.96 11.68 7.38
C VAL A 140 12.31 12.28 6.03
N THR A 141 13.46 11.91 5.49
CA THR A 141 13.91 12.30 4.16
C THR A 141 14.03 11.05 3.28
N ILE A 142 13.44 11.10 2.10
CA ILE A 142 13.32 9.99 1.15
C ILE A 142 14.01 10.38 -0.15
N GLY A 143 14.98 9.59 -0.61
CA GLY A 143 15.65 9.77 -1.89
C GLY A 143 15.06 8.86 -2.96
N LEU A 144 14.76 9.42 -4.12
CA LEU A 144 14.22 8.71 -5.28
C LEU A 144 15.10 8.98 -6.51
N ASP A 145 15.37 7.93 -7.27
CA ASP A 145 16.08 8.00 -8.55
C ASP A 145 15.18 7.50 -9.69
N PHE A 146 14.90 8.40 -10.62
CA PHE A 146 14.08 8.24 -11.81
C PHE A 146 14.90 7.99 -13.08
N SER A 147 16.24 7.98 -12.99
CA SER A 147 17.13 7.86 -14.15
C SER A 147 16.89 6.58 -14.97
N ASP A 148 16.54 5.49 -14.30
CA ASP A 148 16.17 4.19 -14.88
C ASP A 148 14.70 3.83 -14.62
N ALA A 149 13.85 4.82 -14.31
CA ALA A 149 12.44 4.58 -14.00
C ALA A 149 11.68 4.01 -15.20
N GLN A 150 10.74 3.10 -14.91
CA GLN A 150 9.86 2.50 -15.89
C GLN A 150 8.42 2.77 -15.47
N ILE A 151 7.83 3.79 -16.08
CA ILE A 151 6.45 4.22 -15.81
C ILE A 151 5.62 3.96 -17.06
N THR A 152 4.58 3.16 -16.92
CA THR A 152 3.72 2.76 -18.03
C THR A 152 2.28 3.16 -17.72
N VAL A 153 1.63 3.83 -18.66
CA VAL A 153 0.22 4.23 -18.58
C VAL A 153 -0.60 3.53 -19.65
N GLN A 154 -1.92 3.55 -19.54
CA GLN A 154 -2.83 2.98 -20.54
C GLN A 154 -3.59 4.09 -21.27
N ASN A 155 -3.65 4.03 -22.60
CA ASN A 155 -4.48 4.96 -23.38
C ASN A 155 -5.96 4.54 -23.41
N GLU A 156 -6.80 5.33 -24.09
CA GLU A 156 -8.23 5.03 -24.25
C GLU A 156 -8.52 3.73 -25.00
N ALA A 157 -7.64 3.35 -25.94
CA ALA A 157 -7.75 2.09 -26.68
C ALA A 157 -7.35 0.86 -25.84
N GLY A 158 -6.75 1.07 -24.66
CA GLY A 158 -6.25 -0.01 -23.81
C GLY A 158 -4.79 -0.40 -24.08
N GLU A 159 -4.09 0.35 -24.92
CA GLU A 159 -2.68 0.12 -25.26
C GLU A 159 -1.77 0.67 -24.15
N ALA A 160 -0.71 -0.08 -23.83
CA ALA A 160 0.30 0.34 -22.87
C ALA A 160 1.29 1.30 -23.53
N LEU A 161 1.55 2.44 -22.88
CA LEU A 161 2.50 3.44 -23.34
C LEU A 161 3.54 3.69 -22.25
N GLU A 162 4.81 3.48 -22.59
CA GLU A 162 5.93 3.90 -21.73
C GLU A 162 6.01 5.43 -21.74
N ALA A 163 6.03 6.02 -20.55
CA ALA A 163 5.97 7.46 -20.38
C ALA A 163 7.36 8.09 -20.27
N VAL A 164 7.52 9.25 -20.90
CA VAL A 164 8.66 10.12 -20.64
C VAL A 164 8.47 10.80 -19.28
N VAL A 165 9.46 10.70 -18.40
CA VAL A 165 9.40 11.23 -17.03
C VAL A 165 10.03 12.61 -16.96
N ILE A 166 9.25 13.61 -16.55
CA ILE A 166 9.71 14.99 -16.36
C ILE A 166 9.36 15.51 -14.97
N GLY A 167 10.12 16.48 -14.46
CA GLY A 167 9.79 17.21 -13.24
C GLY A 167 8.84 18.37 -13.50
N ALA A 168 8.43 19.03 -12.41
CA ALA A 168 7.58 20.23 -12.44
C ALA A 168 8.11 21.38 -13.34
N ASP A 169 9.43 21.46 -13.51
CA ASP A 169 10.10 22.44 -14.37
C ASP A 169 10.03 22.09 -15.87
N GLY A 170 9.47 20.92 -16.21
CA GLY A 170 9.38 20.40 -17.55
C GLY A 170 10.67 19.78 -18.08
N VAL A 171 11.67 19.56 -17.22
CA VAL A 171 12.94 18.91 -17.58
C VAL A 171 12.87 17.43 -17.20
N ALA A 172 13.63 16.57 -17.89
CA ALA A 172 13.76 15.17 -17.52
C ALA A 172 14.18 15.02 -16.04
N LEU A 173 13.45 14.21 -15.29
CA LEU A 173 13.70 14.01 -13.87
C LEU A 173 14.74 12.90 -13.68
N ALA A 174 15.84 13.21 -12.98
CA ALA A 174 16.86 12.24 -12.59
C ALA A 174 16.67 11.85 -11.12
N GLU A 175 17.20 12.62 -10.18
CA GLU A 175 17.00 12.36 -8.74
C GLU A 175 16.11 13.43 -8.10
N THR A 176 15.37 13.03 -7.07
CA THR A 176 14.62 13.96 -6.22
C THR A 176 14.62 13.48 -4.77
N THR A 177 14.48 14.43 -3.85
CA THR A 177 14.43 14.18 -2.42
C THR A 177 13.16 14.75 -1.84
N VAL A 178 12.40 13.93 -1.11
CA VAL A 178 11.19 14.34 -0.39
C VAL A 178 11.53 14.46 1.09
N ALA A 179 11.11 15.56 1.73
CA ALA A 179 11.29 15.76 3.16
C ALA A 179 9.94 15.91 3.86
N ILE A 180 9.65 15.01 4.79
CA ILE A 180 8.42 14.96 5.57
C ILE A 180 8.74 15.45 6.98
N LYS A 181 8.04 16.48 7.46
CA LYS A 181 8.12 16.91 8.86
C LYS A 181 7.08 16.16 9.69
N LEU A 182 7.53 15.46 10.73
CA LEU A 182 6.67 14.77 11.69
C LEU A 182 6.26 15.78 12.77
N SER A 183 4.98 16.16 12.80
CA SER A 183 4.45 17.18 13.72
C SER A 183 3.21 16.69 14.46
N GLY A 184 2.88 17.30 15.60
CA GLY A 184 1.63 17.05 16.32
C GLY A 184 1.50 15.63 16.89
N LYS A 185 0.45 14.90 16.49
CA LYS A 185 0.18 13.52 16.94
C LYS A 185 1.02 12.48 16.19
N ASP A 186 1.67 12.86 15.09
CA ASP A 186 2.46 11.98 14.22
C ASP A 186 3.94 11.90 14.64
N HIS A 187 4.27 12.33 15.86
CA HIS A 187 5.62 12.17 16.40
C HIS A 187 5.98 10.68 16.46
N LEU A 188 6.95 10.27 15.64
CA LEU A 188 7.63 9.00 15.82
C LEU A 188 8.49 9.07 17.08
N VAL A 189 8.06 8.38 18.13
CA VAL A 189 8.79 8.28 19.40
C VAL A 189 9.12 6.82 19.70
N LEU A 190 10.41 6.50 19.65
CA LEU A 190 10.91 5.18 20.04
C LEU A 190 11.19 5.13 21.53
N ASN A 191 10.59 4.14 22.20
CA ASN A 191 10.70 3.91 23.64
C ASN A 191 11.43 2.61 23.94
N ARG A 192 12.03 2.51 25.14
CA ARG A 192 12.70 1.28 25.60
C ARG A 192 11.73 0.10 25.58
N GLY A 193 12.16 -1.02 25.02
CA GLY A 193 11.40 -2.27 25.01
C GLY A 193 10.13 -2.25 24.15
N ARG A 194 9.97 -1.25 23.28
CA ARG A 194 8.88 -1.16 22.31
C ARG A 194 9.44 -1.07 20.89
N ARG A 195 8.69 -1.59 19.93
CA ARG A 195 8.96 -1.46 18.50
C ARG A 195 8.24 -0.23 17.96
N GLY A 196 8.96 0.59 17.21
CA GLY A 196 8.36 1.62 16.36
C GLY A 196 7.98 1.02 15.01
N HIS A 197 6.90 1.50 14.41
CA HIS A 197 6.54 1.16 13.03
C HIS A 197 6.11 2.44 12.33
N ILE A 198 6.64 2.66 11.14
CA ILE A 198 6.25 3.73 10.23
C ILE A 198 5.96 3.11 8.86
N THR A 199 4.81 3.46 8.29
CA THR A 199 4.47 3.17 6.90
C THR A 199 4.62 4.46 6.09
N LEU A 200 5.40 4.40 5.02
CA LEU A 200 5.54 5.47 4.05
C LEU A 200 4.59 5.18 2.88
N ASP A 201 3.61 6.04 2.69
CA ASP A 201 2.60 5.93 1.65
C ASP A 201 2.96 6.90 0.53
N PHE A 202 3.34 6.38 -0.63
CA PHE A 202 3.53 7.19 -1.82
C PHE A 202 2.17 7.42 -2.45
N ASP A 203 1.76 8.66 -2.69
CA ASP A 203 0.45 8.91 -3.32
C ASP A 203 0.66 9.05 -4.83
N LEU A 204 0.49 7.96 -5.60
CA LEU A 204 0.77 7.99 -7.03
C LEU A 204 -0.02 9.06 -7.79
N ASP A 205 -1.32 9.17 -7.54
CA ASP A 205 -2.15 10.15 -8.24
C ASP A 205 -1.80 11.59 -7.84
N ALA A 206 -1.62 11.88 -6.55
CA ALA A 206 -1.23 13.23 -6.10
C ALA A 206 0.20 13.60 -6.51
N SER A 207 1.03 12.60 -6.84
CA SER A 207 2.43 12.78 -7.23
C SER A 207 2.63 12.97 -8.72
N ASN A 208 1.62 12.72 -9.55
CA ASN A 208 1.81 12.60 -10.99
C ASN A 208 0.70 13.27 -11.82
N GLU A 209 1.11 13.97 -12.87
CA GLU A 209 0.22 14.41 -13.93
C GLU A 209 0.54 13.67 -15.23
N ILE A 210 -0.44 12.95 -15.76
CA ILE A 210 -0.30 12.14 -16.98
C ILE A 210 -0.84 12.96 -18.17
N THR A 211 -0.03 13.10 -19.21
CA THR A 211 -0.45 13.61 -20.52
C THR A 211 -0.24 12.55 -21.58
N ILE A 212 -1.31 12.15 -22.26
CA ILE A 212 -1.26 11.22 -23.39
C ILE A 212 -1.59 11.99 -24.67
N THR A 213 -0.75 11.83 -25.69
CA THR A 213 -0.95 12.41 -27.02
C THR A 213 -0.73 11.34 -28.07
N ASP A 214 -1.05 11.63 -29.33
CA ASP A 214 -0.72 10.75 -30.47
C ASP A 214 0.79 10.46 -30.58
N SER A 215 1.65 11.28 -29.96
CA SER A 215 3.10 11.12 -29.97
C SER A 215 3.67 10.27 -28.82
N GLY A 216 2.82 9.84 -27.87
CA GLY A 216 3.20 9.06 -26.70
C GLY A 216 2.69 9.65 -25.39
N ALA A 217 3.17 9.09 -24.28
CA ALA A 217 2.81 9.52 -22.92
C ALA A 217 3.95 10.31 -22.26
N THR A 218 3.59 11.29 -21.44
CA THR A 218 4.48 12.03 -20.55
C THR A 218 3.91 12.05 -19.14
N VAL A 219 4.75 11.83 -18.14
CA VAL A 219 4.39 11.90 -16.72
C VAL A 219 5.21 13.02 -16.08
N THR A 220 4.51 14.02 -15.56
CA THR A 220 5.10 15.09 -14.76
C THR A 220 5.05 14.68 -13.29
N VAL A 221 6.22 14.58 -12.66
CA VAL A 221 6.37 14.03 -11.31
C VAL A 221 6.64 15.13 -10.28
N GLN A 222 5.89 15.10 -9.19
CA GLN A 222 6.04 15.90 -7.97
C GLN A 222 5.75 15.03 -6.75
N PRO A 223 6.73 14.27 -6.21
CA PRO A 223 6.44 13.22 -5.26
C PRO A 223 5.81 13.71 -3.95
N VAL A 224 4.71 13.08 -3.57
CA VAL A 224 3.99 13.28 -2.32
C VAL A 224 4.04 11.99 -1.52
N PHE A 225 4.57 12.08 -0.30
CA PHE A 225 4.58 10.97 0.65
C PHE A 225 3.84 11.35 1.94
N LEU A 226 3.09 10.40 2.47
CA LEU A 226 2.55 10.45 3.82
C LEU A 226 3.30 9.46 4.72
N ALA A 227 3.48 9.85 5.98
CA ALA A 227 4.08 9.00 7.00
C ALA A 227 3.02 8.61 8.04
N ASP A 228 2.56 7.36 8.01
CA ASP A 228 1.65 6.82 9.01
C ASP A 228 2.43 6.08 10.11
N THR A 229 2.32 6.60 11.34
CA THR A 229 2.88 5.96 12.54
C THR A 229 1.79 5.30 13.41
N LEU A 230 0.52 5.59 13.12
CA LEU A 230 -0.61 5.18 13.93
C LEU A 230 -1.26 3.89 13.43
N HIS A 231 -1.22 3.62 12.13
CA HIS A 231 -1.75 2.40 11.50
C HIS A 231 -3.24 2.18 11.81
N GLN A 232 -4.04 3.24 11.73
CA GLN A 232 -5.48 3.17 12.04
C GLN A 232 -6.28 2.43 10.96
N GLU A 233 -5.94 2.65 9.69
CA GLU A 233 -6.54 2.00 8.52
C GLU A 233 -5.45 1.28 7.71
N ALA A 234 -4.60 0.51 8.39
CA ALA A 234 -3.48 -0.15 7.72
C ALA A 234 -3.98 -1.24 6.75
N LYS A 235 -3.43 -1.23 5.53
CA LYS A 235 -3.57 -2.34 4.59
C LYS A 235 -2.92 -3.60 5.18
N PRO A 236 -3.31 -4.80 4.70
CA PRO A 236 -2.54 -6.00 4.98
C PRO A 236 -1.06 -5.79 4.60
N PHE A 237 -0.17 -6.40 5.35
CA PHE A 237 1.27 -6.35 5.12
C PHE A 237 1.75 -7.64 4.46
N ARG A 238 2.66 -7.48 3.51
CA ARG A 238 3.53 -8.52 2.98
C ARG A 238 4.90 -8.41 3.61
N LEU A 239 5.37 -9.53 4.11
CA LEU A 239 6.73 -9.72 4.58
C LEU A 239 7.38 -10.79 3.72
N ARG A 240 8.58 -10.52 3.24
CA ARG A 240 9.35 -11.46 2.42
C ARG A 240 10.75 -11.57 2.98
N GLY A 241 11.27 -12.79 2.99
CA GLY A 241 12.58 -13.07 3.57
C GLY A 241 12.96 -14.53 3.53
N LEU A 242 14.04 -14.84 4.26
CA LEU A 242 14.44 -16.21 4.55
C LEU A 242 13.92 -16.58 5.94
N LEU A 243 13.37 -17.78 6.09
CA LEU A 243 13.01 -18.32 7.41
C LEU A 243 14.27 -18.37 8.28
N ASP A 244 14.17 -17.89 9.51
CA ASP A 244 15.31 -17.79 10.44
C ASP A 244 15.11 -18.71 11.64
N THR A 245 14.08 -18.48 12.45
CA THR A 245 13.72 -19.38 13.56
C THR A 245 12.24 -19.68 13.60
N VAL A 246 11.86 -20.82 14.16
CA VAL A 246 10.46 -21.18 14.45
C VAL A 246 10.33 -21.52 15.92
N ASP A 247 9.37 -20.90 16.59
CA ASP A 247 9.03 -21.13 17.99
C ASP A 247 7.60 -21.69 18.07
N LEU A 248 7.50 -22.99 18.36
CA LEU A 248 6.23 -23.68 18.47
C LEU A 248 5.49 -23.34 19.77
N ASP A 249 6.22 -22.96 20.83
CA ASP A 249 5.62 -22.67 22.14
C ASP A 249 4.97 -21.28 22.12
N GLU A 250 5.63 -20.30 21.49
CA GLU A 250 5.13 -18.93 21.31
C GLU A 250 4.27 -18.74 20.05
N SER A 251 4.09 -19.80 19.25
CA SER A 251 3.33 -19.76 17.99
C SER A 251 3.79 -18.63 17.05
N LEU A 252 5.11 -18.53 16.84
CA LEU A 252 5.70 -17.52 15.97
C LEU A 252 6.89 -18.07 15.20
N PHE A 253 7.32 -17.32 14.18
CA PHE A 253 8.60 -17.52 13.52
C PHE A 253 9.28 -16.17 13.28
N THR A 254 10.60 -16.20 13.10
CA THR A 254 11.36 -15.05 12.61
C THR A 254 11.75 -15.24 11.16
N LEU A 255 11.79 -14.15 10.41
CA LEU A 255 12.31 -14.13 9.05
C LEU A 255 13.36 -13.03 8.89
N ALA A 256 14.45 -13.35 8.19
CA ALA A 256 15.43 -12.37 7.75
C ALA A 256 14.89 -11.63 6.53
N VAL A 257 14.59 -10.35 6.68
CA VAL A 257 13.86 -9.55 5.69
C VAL A 257 14.68 -9.42 4.39
N ARG A 258 14.00 -9.63 3.26
CA ARG A 258 14.46 -9.40 1.88
C ARG A 258 13.30 -8.76 1.11
N PRO A 259 13.19 -7.43 1.16
CA PRO A 259 12.00 -6.74 0.66
C PRO A 259 11.94 -6.84 -0.86
N MET A 260 10.75 -6.64 -1.42
CA MET A 260 10.53 -6.53 -2.87
C MET A 260 11.07 -7.77 -3.59
N TYR A 261 12.07 -7.58 -4.44
CA TYR A 261 12.75 -8.59 -5.25
C TYR A 261 14.16 -8.93 -4.76
N LYS A 262 14.64 -8.30 -3.66
CA LYS A 262 15.98 -8.55 -3.12
C LYS A 262 16.14 -10.01 -2.74
N ARG A 263 17.32 -10.59 -2.97
CA ARG A 263 17.65 -11.97 -2.52
C ARG A 263 18.81 -11.96 -1.53
N ASP A 264 19.61 -10.90 -1.56
CA ASP A 264 20.76 -10.61 -0.73
C ASP A 264 20.55 -9.32 0.09
N GLY A 265 21.54 -8.99 0.92
CA GLY A 265 21.52 -7.82 1.80
C GLY A 265 20.87 -8.07 3.16
N GLU A 266 21.27 -7.30 4.17
CA GLU A 266 20.71 -7.39 5.53
C GLU A 266 19.68 -6.26 5.73
N HIS A 267 18.39 -6.61 5.70
CA HIS A 267 17.28 -5.67 5.94
C HIS A 267 16.63 -5.83 7.32
N GLY A 268 17.36 -6.47 8.25
CA GLY A 268 16.87 -6.78 9.59
C GLY A 268 16.06 -8.08 9.66
N GLN A 269 15.47 -8.33 10.82
CA GLN A 269 14.66 -9.51 11.11
C GLN A 269 13.29 -9.08 11.61
N ALA A 270 12.24 -9.83 11.26
CA ALA A 270 10.88 -9.59 11.73
C ALA A 270 10.29 -10.85 12.36
N SER A 271 9.61 -10.68 13.49
CA SER A 271 8.81 -11.74 14.12
C SER A 271 7.39 -11.72 13.57
N VAL A 272 6.84 -12.89 13.30
CA VAL A 272 5.47 -13.07 12.80
C VAL A 272 4.78 -14.17 13.60
N SER A 273 3.67 -13.81 14.22
CA SER A 273 2.79 -14.72 14.95
C SER A 273 1.82 -15.42 13.99
N VAL A 274 1.38 -16.62 14.37
CA VAL A 274 0.39 -17.41 13.64
C VAL A 274 -0.75 -17.82 14.55
N ASP A 275 -1.92 -18.12 13.98
CA ASP A 275 -3.12 -18.54 14.71
C ASP A 275 -3.88 -19.67 13.98
N GLU A 276 -5.03 -20.08 14.51
CA GLU A 276 -5.85 -21.13 13.91
C GLU A 276 -6.40 -20.81 12.51
N ASN A 277 -6.38 -19.54 12.10
CA ASN A 277 -6.85 -19.05 10.80
C ASN A 277 -5.71 -18.88 9.79
N THR A 278 -4.44 -19.00 10.21
CA THR A 278 -3.30 -18.91 9.30
C THR A 278 -3.32 -20.06 8.30
N ARG A 279 -3.32 -19.73 7.00
CA ARG A 279 -3.20 -20.70 5.91
C ARG A 279 -1.75 -20.92 5.52
N TYR A 280 -1.41 -22.16 5.18
CA TYR A 280 -0.05 -22.54 4.82
C TYR A 280 -0.01 -23.17 3.43
N GLU A 281 0.94 -22.73 2.64
CA GLU A 281 1.34 -23.40 1.40
C GLU A 281 2.86 -23.61 1.45
N ILE A 282 3.29 -24.86 1.61
CA ILE A 282 4.70 -25.20 1.76
C ILE A 282 5.06 -26.18 0.65
N ASN A 283 6.07 -25.81 -0.15
CA ASN A 283 6.56 -26.62 -1.27
C ASN A 283 5.49 -27.06 -2.30
N GLY A 284 4.44 -26.25 -2.49
CA GLY A 284 3.31 -26.52 -3.38
C GLY A 284 2.16 -27.30 -2.75
N GLU A 285 2.28 -27.69 -1.47
CA GLU A 285 1.24 -28.39 -0.72
C GLU A 285 0.51 -27.44 0.22
N ILE A 286 -0.82 -27.51 0.24
CA ILE A 286 -1.66 -26.77 1.19
C ILE A 286 -1.68 -27.56 2.50
N ILE A 287 -1.25 -26.94 3.59
CA ILE A 287 -1.15 -27.56 4.91
C ILE A 287 -2.20 -26.95 5.84
N SER A 288 -2.81 -27.77 6.69
CA SER A 288 -3.78 -27.31 7.69
C SER A 288 -3.12 -26.37 8.71
N SER A 289 -3.90 -25.41 9.25
CA SER A 289 -3.40 -24.44 10.22
C SER A 289 -2.76 -25.08 11.45
N GLU A 290 -3.35 -26.18 11.95
CA GLU A 290 -2.85 -26.93 13.12
C GLU A 290 -1.45 -27.55 12.92
N SER A 291 -1.09 -27.90 11.68
CA SER A 291 0.19 -28.56 11.35
C SER A 291 1.18 -27.63 10.66
N GLY A 292 0.74 -26.44 10.23
CA GLY A 292 1.50 -25.55 9.37
C GLY A 292 2.78 -25.02 10.00
N LEU A 293 2.74 -24.60 11.26
CA LEU A 293 3.94 -24.10 11.95
C LEU A 293 4.97 -25.22 12.21
N ALA A 294 4.50 -26.43 12.52
CA ALA A 294 5.38 -27.59 12.68
C ALA A 294 6.04 -27.97 11.34
N ALA A 295 5.29 -27.98 10.24
CA ALA A 295 5.83 -28.19 8.90
C ALA A 295 6.83 -27.10 8.49
N LEU A 296 6.61 -25.85 8.92
CA LEU A 296 7.57 -24.77 8.70
C LEU A 296 8.89 -25.00 9.45
N ALA A 297 8.84 -25.54 10.67
CA ALA A 297 10.02 -25.88 11.47
C ALA A 297 10.85 -27.04 10.88
N GLU A 298 10.28 -27.84 9.96
CA GLU A 298 11.00 -28.91 9.26
C GLU A 298 11.84 -28.40 8.07
N LEU A 299 11.61 -27.16 7.62
CA LEU A 299 12.42 -26.54 6.58
C LEU A 299 13.82 -26.20 7.08
N GLU A 300 14.79 -26.19 6.17
CA GLU A 300 16.13 -25.70 6.48
C GLU A 300 16.07 -24.19 6.77
N THR A 301 16.25 -23.83 8.04
CA THR A 301 16.38 -22.44 8.49
C THR A 301 17.58 -21.78 7.82
N GLU A 302 17.49 -20.48 7.57
CA GLU A 302 18.46 -19.63 6.86
C GLU A 302 18.58 -19.87 5.33
N SER A 303 17.87 -20.84 4.75
CA SER A 303 17.83 -21.07 3.29
C SER A 303 16.42 -21.11 2.71
N ALA A 304 15.40 -21.46 3.51
CA ALA A 304 14.03 -21.52 3.04
C ALA A 304 13.45 -20.12 2.79
N ALA A 305 13.14 -19.82 1.53
CA ALA A 305 12.42 -18.62 1.15
C ALA A 305 11.00 -18.62 1.75
N LEU A 306 10.57 -17.47 2.23
CA LEU A 306 9.28 -17.29 2.91
C LEU A 306 8.62 -15.98 2.49
N VAL A 307 7.30 -16.03 2.27
CA VAL A 307 6.43 -14.86 2.15
C VAL A 307 5.26 -15.03 3.11
N ALA A 308 5.10 -14.08 4.03
CA ALA A 308 3.95 -13.98 4.90
C ALA A 308 3.08 -12.80 4.47
N LYS A 309 1.77 -13.00 4.45
CA LYS A 309 0.77 -11.92 4.41
C LYS A 309 0.04 -11.90 5.74
N GLY A 310 -0.26 -10.72 6.25
CA GLY A 310 -0.90 -10.60 7.56
C GLY A 310 -1.23 -9.17 7.94
N ASN A 311 -1.61 -8.96 9.18
CA ASN A 311 -1.94 -7.65 9.72
C ASN A 311 -0.97 -7.26 10.84
N TRP A 312 -0.71 -5.96 10.97
CA TRP A 312 0.06 -5.43 12.09
C TRP A 312 -0.83 -5.34 13.33
N ASN A 313 -0.47 -6.07 14.39
CA ASN A 313 -1.10 -5.94 15.70
C ASN A 313 -0.33 -4.91 16.53
N LYS A 314 -0.89 -3.70 16.62
CA LYS A 314 -0.28 -2.58 17.34
C LYS A 314 -0.19 -2.79 18.86
N GLU A 315 -1.09 -3.56 19.46
CA GLU A 315 -1.08 -3.83 20.90
C GLU A 315 0.09 -4.74 21.29
N ASN A 316 0.34 -5.76 20.45
CA ASN A 316 1.40 -6.74 20.66
C ASN A 316 2.71 -6.41 19.90
N GLU A 317 2.70 -5.36 19.07
CA GLU A 317 3.84 -4.91 18.26
C GLU A 317 4.44 -6.04 17.41
N THR A 318 3.56 -6.82 16.78
CA THR A 318 3.90 -8.00 15.97
C THR A 318 2.98 -8.11 14.77
N PHE A 319 3.43 -8.81 13.72
CA PHE A 319 2.55 -9.21 12.62
C PHE A 319 1.83 -10.50 12.96
N VAL A 320 0.56 -10.61 12.57
CA VAL A 320 -0.22 -11.85 12.63
C VAL A 320 -0.52 -12.32 11.21
N ALA A 321 -0.02 -13.49 10.85
CA ALA A 321 -0.12 -14.00 9.48
C ALA A 321 -1.52 -14.56 9.17
N THR A 322 -2.06 -14.19 8.01
CA THR A 322 -3.23 -14.83 7.40
C THR A 322 -2.82 -15.91 6.41
N ASP A 323 -1.69 -15.72 5.72
CA ASP A 323 -1.17 -16.64 4.71
C ASP A 323 0.35 -16.72 4.81
N ILE A 324 0.87 -17.95 4.79
CA ILE A 324 2.30 -18.23 4.75
C ILE A 324 2.60 -19.11 3.55
N LYS A 325 3.56 -18.66 2.74
CA LYS A 325 4.14 -19.43 1.65
C LYS A 325 5.60 -19.67 1.95
N ALA A 326 6.06 -20.92 1.82
CA ALA A 326 7.44 -21.27 2.10
C ALA A 326 8.03 -22.28 1.09
N GLY A 327 9.36 -22.26 0.96
CA GLY A 327 10.09 -23.17 0.07
C GLY A 327 9.74 -22.93 -1.40
N SER A 328 9.42 -24.00 -2.15
CA SER A 328 9.10 -23.88 -3.59
C SER A 328 7.75 -23.19 -3.88
N SER A 329 6.92 -22.96 -2.85
CA SER A 329 5.74 -22.08 -2.97
C SER A 329 6.11 -20.61 -3.12
N VAL A 330 7.32 -20.21 -2.72
CA VAL A 330 7.81 -18.85 -2.94
C VAL A 330 8.58 -18.78 -4.24
N ALA A 331 8.23 -17.79 -5.06
CA ALA A 331 8.94 -17.44 -6.28
C ALA A 331 10.31 -16.79 -5.97
N TRP A 332 11.21 -17.60 -5.43
CA TRP A 332 12.59 -17.24 -5.10
C TRP A 332 13.56 -18.24 -5.74
N ASN A 333 13.08 -19.45 -6.03
CA ASN A 333 13.88 -20.62 -6.36
C ASN A 333 13.75 -20.97 -7.85
N ASP A 334 14.85 -20.91 -8.61
CA ASP A 334 15.14 -21.38 -9.99
C ASP A 334 14.09 -21.29 -11.12
N LYS A 335 12.89 -20.79 -10.83
CA LYS A 335 11.76 -20.67 -11.74
C LYS A 335 11.47 -19.20 -12.01
N ASP A 336 10.90 -18.98 -13.17
CA ASP A 336 10.35 -17.70 -13.55
C ASP A 336 8.96 -17.56 -12.92
N LEU A 337 8.57 -16.33 -12.59
CA LEU A 337 7.26 -15.99 -12.05
C LEU A 337 6.62 -14.92 -12.90
N MET A 338 5.39 -15.15 -13.34
CA MET A 338 4.56 -14.12 -13.93
C MET A 338 3.35 -13.80 -13.06
N ARG A 339 2.87 -12.57 -13.14
CA ARG A 339 1.58 -12.14 -12.62
C ARG A 339 0.83 -11.40 -13.72
N GLY A 340 -0.49 -11.35 -13.63
CA GLY A 340 -1.28 -10.53 -14.54
C GLY A 340 -2.71 -11.00 -14.67
N THR A 341 -3.42 -10.40 -15.63
CA THR A 341 -4.83 -10.69 -15.90
C THR A 341 -4.95 -11.53 -17.16
N VAL A 342 -5.74 -12.60 -17.10
CA VAL A 342 -6.07 -13.41 -18.27
C VAL A 342 -6.97 -12.61 -19.20
N VAL A 343 -6.51 -12.33 -20.43
CA VAL A 343 -7.27 -11.57 -21.43
C VAL A 343 -7.83 -12.44 -22.55
N ALA A 344 -7.25 -13.62 -22.77
CA ALA A 344 -7.78 -14.60 -23.72
C ALA A 344 -7.34 -16.01 -23.31
N ARG A 345 -8.04 -17.03 -23.80
CA ARG A 345 -7.70 -18.43 -23.56
C ARG A 345 -8.04 -19.29 -24.77
N ASP A 346 -7.10 -20.15 -25.17
CA ASP A 346 -7.29 -21.22 -26.15
C ASP A 346 -6.81 -22.55 -25.55
N GLY A 347 -7.75 -23.32 -25.01
CA GLY A 347 -7.47 -24.59 -24.34
C GLY A 347 -6.52 -24.44 -23.15
N ASN A 348 -5.29 -24.92 -23.30
CA ASN A 348 -4.24 -24.87 -22.28
C ASN A 348 -3.25 -23.72 -22.48
N ILE A 349 -3.47 -22.87 -23.49
CA ILE A 349 -2.69 -21.67 -23.73
C ILE A 349 -3.51 -20.47 -23.26
N ILE A 350 -2.93 -19.71 -22.34
CA ILE A 350 -3.59 -18.62 -21.64
C ILE A 350 -2.83 -17.35 -21.96
N THR A 351 -3.50 -16.36 -22.52
CA THR A 351 -2.90 -15.05 -22.78
C THR A 351 -3.08 -14.21 -21.54
N VAL A 352 -1.97 -13.91 -20.87
CA VAL A 352 -1.94 -13.10 -19.65
C VAL A 352 -1.33 -11.74 -19.98
N ARG A 353 -2.08 -10.68 -19.72
CA ARG A 353 -1.64 -9.31 -19.90
C ARG A 353 -1.39 -8.64 -18.57
N GLY A 354 -0.35 -7.82 -18.55
CA GLY A 354 -0.31 -6.71 -17.60
C GLY A 354 0.05 -7.09 -16.18
N GLY A 355 1.12 -7.86 -16.01
CA GLY A 355 1.80 -7.95 -14.72
C GLY A 355 3.25 -8.35 -14.86
N SER A 356 3.93 -8.35 -13.72
CA SER A 356 5.38 -8.50 -13.62
C SER A 356 5.84 -9.89 -14.05
N LEU A 357 7.00 -9.94 -14.70
CA LEU A 357 7.76 -11.15 -14.93
C LEU A 357 9.07 -11.07 -14.13
N GLU A 358 9.28 -12.01 -13.24
CA GLU A 358 10.52 -12.18 -12.48
C GLU A 358 11.25 -13.39 -13.09
N THR A 359 12.43 -13.17 -13.70
CA THR A 359 13.18 -14.29 -14.28
C THR A 359 14.21 -14.87 -13.30
N ARG A 360 14.54 -16.14 -13.48
CA ARG A 360 15.61 -16.84 -12.76
C ARG A 360 17.00 -16.24 -12.95
N SER A 361 17.23 -15.56 -14.07
CA SER A 361 18.57 -15.18 -14.56
C SER A 361 18.91 -13.70 -14.41
N SER A 362 17.91 -12.85 -14.24
CA SER A 362 18.09 -11.41 -14.03
C SER A 362 17.66 -11.02 -12.62
N HIS A 363 18.56 -10.32 -11.91
CA HIS A 363 18.21 -9.57 -10.68
C HIS A 363 17.45 -8.26 -11.01
N ARG A 364 17.05 -8.10 -12.27
CA ARG A 364 16.35 -6.95 -12.84
C ARG A 364 15.07 -7.45 -13.50
N HIS A 365 14.00 -6.68 -13.30
CA HIS A 365 12.66 -6.81 -13.85
C HIS A 365 12.69 -7.37 -15.28
N ALA A 366 11.94 -8.42 -15.58
CA ALA A 366 11.52 -8.61 -16.95
C ALA A 366 10.37 -7.65 -17.22
N HIS A 367 10.70 -6.78 -18.17
CA HIS A 367 9.90 -5.82 -18.90
C HIS A 367 8.41 -6.16 -19.00
N PHE A 368 7.58 -5.15 -18.79
CA PHE A 368 6.22 -5.13 -19.32
C PHE A 368 6.31 -5.16 -20.85
N ASN A 369 6.06 -6.33 -21.42
CA ASN A 369 5.72 -6.49 -22.83
C ASN A 369 4.28 -7.01 -22.89
N ASP A 370 3.56 -6.60 -23.93
CA ASP A 370 2.20 -7.07 -24.18
C ASP A 370 2.13 -8.60 -24.27
N ASP A 371 1.03 -9.15 -23.76
CA ASP A 371 0.62 -10.56 -23.82
C ASP A 371 1.73 -11.60 -23.63
N ILE A 372 1.86 -12.09 -22.40
CA ILE A 372 2.65 -13.29 -22.12
C ILE A 372 1.75 -14.50 -22.29
N SER A 373 2.17 -15.45 -23.13
CA SER A 373 1.52 -16.74 -23.24
C SER A 373 1.94 -17.63 -22.07
N LEU A 374 0.97 -18.22 -21.38
CA LEU A 374 1.15 -19.20 -20.30
C LEU A 374 0.61 -20.54 -20.79
N SER A 375 1.45 -21.58 -20.82
CA SER A 375 0.98 -22.96 -21.01
C SER A 375 0.81 -23.67 -19.68
N ILE A 376 -0.34 -24.35 -19.52
CA ILE A 376 -0.61 -25.24 -18.39
C ILE A 376 -0.65 -26.70 -18.85
N SER A 377 -0.36 -27.61 -17.93
CA SER A 377 -0.43 -29.06 -18.17
C SER A 377 -1.01 -29.79 -16.96
N ASP A 378 -1.22 -31.10 -17.08
CA ASP A 378 -1.75 -31.93 -15.99
C ASP A 378 -0.83 -31.96 -14.75
N SER A 379 0.44 -31.56 -14.88
CA SER A 379 1.36 -31.43 -13.73
C SER A 379 1.43 -30.03 -13.13
N THR A 380 0.68 -29.07 -13.67
CA THR A 380 0.55 -27.73 -13.10
C THR A 380 -0.31 -27.79 -11.84
N ILE A 381 0.21 -27.31 -10.71
CA ILE A 381 -0.56 -27.19 -9.48
C ILE A 381 -1.42 -25.93 -9.56
N ILE A 382 -2.74 -26.08 -9.51
CA ILE A 382 -3.65 -24.93 -9.60
C ILE A 382 -4.34 -24.74 -8.26
N THR A 383 -4.33 -23.50 -7.77
CA THR A 383 -5.03 -23.12 -6.54
C THR A 383 -5.88 -21.88 -6.72
N LYS A 384 -7.02 -21.84 -6.00
CA LYS A 384 -7.96 -20.72 -5.96
C LYS A 384 -8.44 -20.56 -4.53
N SER A 385 -8.40 -19.35 -4.00
CA SER A 385 -8.76 -19.06 -2.59
C SER A 385 -8.00 -19.91 -1.55
N GLY A 386 -6.77 -20.34 -1.85
CA GLY A 386 -5.98 -21.18 -0.95
C GLY A 386 -6.37 -22.66 -0.95
N GLU A 387 -7.24 -23.08 -1.86
CA GLU A 387 -7.65 -24.47 -2.05
C GLU A 387 -7.20 -24.99 -3.42
N GLN A 388 -7.16 -26.31 -3.59
CA GLN A 388 -6.89 -26.92 -4.89
C GLN A 388 -8.02 -26.58 -5.87
N ALA A 389 -7.65 -26.25 -7.10
CA ALA A 389 -8.57 -25.81 -8.14
C ALA A 389 -8.29 -26.54 -9.47
N GLU A 390 -9.22 -26.42 -10.41
CA GLU A 390 -9.14 -27.07 -11.71
C GLU A 390 -8.60 -26.12 -12.78
N ALA A 391 -8.14 -26.67 -13.90
CA ALA A 391 -7.70 -25.85 -15.03
C ALA A 391 -8.78 -24.91 -15.56
N SER A 392 -10.06 -25.30 -15.46
CA SER A 392 -11.20 -24.45 -15.85
C SER A 392 -11.38 -23.22 -14.95
N ASP A 393 -10.86 -23.22 -13.71
CA ASP A 393 -10.95 -22.04 -12.84
C ASP A 393 -10.13 -20.84 -13.34
N ILE A 394 -9.24 -21.04 -14.31
CA ILE A 394 -8.49 -19.96 -14.95
C ILE A 394 -9.28 -19.41 -16.15
N SER A 395 -10.23 -18.51 -15.93
CA SER A 395 -11.07 -17.94 -16.99
C SER A 395 -10.64 -16.53 -17.41
N VAL A 396 -11.15 -16.03 -18.53
CA VAL A 396 -10.90 -14.67 -19.03
C VAL A 396 -11.39 -13.64 -18.01
N GLY A 397 -10.55 -12.70 -17.62
CA GLY A 397 -10.78 -11.77 -16.51
C GLY A 397 -10.13 -12.19 -15.18
N SER A 398 -9.64 -13.43 -15.07
CA SER A 398 -8.98 -13.92 -13.85
C SER A 398 -7.63 -13.25 -13.62
N PHE A 399 -7.33 -12.84 -12.38
CA PHE A 399 -5.98 -12.46 -12.00
C PHE A 399 -5.18 -13.70 -11.57
N VAL A 400 -4.01 -13.92 -12.17
CA VAL A 400 -3.18 -15.10 -11.92
C VAL A 400 -1.77 -14.74 -11.49
N GLN A 401 -1.21 -15.59 -10.64
CA GLN A 401 0.23 -15.67 -10.37
C GLN A 401 0.71 -17.06 -10.77
N ALA A 402 1.56 -17.15 -11.78
CA ALA A 402 2.06 -18.42 -12.30
C ALA A 402 3.58 -18.53 -12.16
N SER A 403 4.06 -19.74 -11.91
CA SER A 403 5.49 -20.05 -11.91
C SER A 403 5.78 -21.19 -12.86
N GLY A 404 6.92 -21.08 -13.55
CA GLY A 404 7.30 -22.01 -14.60
C GLY A 404 8.70 -21.76 -15.14
N GLU A 405 8.98 -22.28 -16.32
CA GLU A 405 10.18 -21.97 -17.09
C GLU A 405 9.79 -21.12 -18.30
N LEU A 406 10.42 -19.96 -18.44
CA LEU A 406 10.25 -19.10 -19.60
C LEU A 406 11.12 -19.63 -20.75
N ASP A 407 10.49 -19.93 -21.87
CA ASP A 407 11.19 -20.41 -23.04
C ASP A 407 11.79 -19.28 -23.89
N SER A 408 12.54 -19.63 -24.93
CA SER A 408 13.15 -18.66 -25.83
C SER A 408 12.15 -17.87 -26.69
N SER A 409 10.89 -18.29 -26.74
CA SER A 409 9.81 -17.60 -27.45
C SER A 409 9.07 -16.59 -26.57
N GLY A 410 9.36 -16.57 -25.26
CA GLY A 410 8.68 -15.71 -24.29
C GLY A 410 7.42 -16.33 -23.70
N GLN A 411 7.16 -17.62 -23.96
CA GLN A 411 6.08 -18.37 -23.34
C GLN A 411 6.54 -18.92 -21.98
N LEU A 412 5.69 -18.79 -20.95
CA LEU A 412 5.92 -19.42 -19.66
C LEU A 412 5.26 -20.80 -19.63
N ASP A 413 6.07 -21.85 -19.45
CA ASP A 413 5.57 -23.21 -19.22
C ASP A 413 5.44 -23.50 -17.73
N ALA A 414 4.21 -23.58 -17.23
CA ALA A 414 3.90 -23.89 -15.83
C ALA A 414 3.87 -25.40 -15.53
N SER A 415 4.39 -26.25 -16.41
CA SER A 415 4.57 -27.68 -16.14
C SER A 415 5.47 -27.90 -14.92
N ASN A 416 4.99 -28.70 -13.95
CA ASN A 416 5.61 -28.86 -12.63
C ASN A 416 5.75 -27.56 -11.82
N GLY A 417 5.08 -26.49 -12.26
CA GLY A 417 4.97 -25.20 -11.61
C GLY A 417 3.63 -25.06 -10.88
N PHE A 418 3.22 -23.81 -10.67
CA PHE A 418 1.91 -23.51 -10.10
C PHE A 418 1.21 -22.41 -10.89
N VAL A 419 -0.11 -22.37 -10.82
CA VAL A 419 -0.93 -21.21 -11.17
C VAL A 419 -1.88 -20.94 -10.00
N ARG A 420 -1.81 -19.73 -9.45
CA ARG A 420 -2.70 -19.28 -8.37
C ARG A 420 -3.68 -18.27 -8.92
N VAL A 421 -4.96 -18.58 -8.83
CA VAL A 421 -6.07 -17.69 -9.19
C VAL A 421 -6.42 -16.83 -7.98
N ALA A 422 -6.23 -15.51 -8.12
CA ALA A 422 -6.59 -14.53 -7.11
C ALA A 422 -7.98 -13.94 -7.38
N GLY A 423 -8.54 -13.29 -6.35
CA GLY A 423 -9.77 -12.52 -6.52
C GLY A 423 -9.56 -11.40 -7.52
N SER A 424 -10.51 -11.25 -8.44
CA SER A 424 -10.50 -10.24 -9.50
C SER A 424 -11.41 -9.07 -9.12
N LYS A 425 -11.09 -7.89 -9.64
CA LYS A 425 -11.88 -6.66 -9.47
C LYS A 425 -12.56 -6.32 -10.78
N VAL A 426 -13.87 -6.11 -10.75
CA VAL A 426 -14.64 -5.67 -11.93
C VAL A 426 -15.28 -4.33 -11.62
N SER A 427 -15.08 -3.35 -12.50
CA SER A 427 -15.62 -2.01 -12.37
C SER A 427 -16.53 -1.74 -13.56
N GLY A 428 -17.76 -1.29 -13.29
CA GLY A 428 -18.74 -1.02 -14.34
C GLY A 428 -19.91 -0.18 -13.84
N ARG A 429 -20.87 0.06 -14.73
CA ARG A 429 -22.15 0.69 -14.41
C ARG A 429 -23.25 -0.35 -14.39
N VAL A 430 -24.17 -0.22 -13.45
CA VAL A 430 -25.29 -1.16 -13.33
C VAL A 430 -26.26 -0.97 -14.48
N VAL A 431 -26.55 -2.05 -15.21
CA VAL A 431 -27.59 -2.08 -16.24
C VAL A 431 -28.94 -2.44 -15.60
N SER A 432 -28.95 -3.41 -14.69
CA SER A 432 -30.14 -3.88 -13.97
C SER A 432 -29.75 -4.50 -12.63
N ALA A 433 -30.62 -4.35 -11.62
CA ALA A 433 -30.48 -4.97 -10.29
C ALA A 433 -31.78 -5.61 -9.77
N ASP A 434 -32.79 -5.79 -10.63
CA ASP A 434 -34.15 -6.20 -10.21
C ASP A 434 -34.27 -7.69 -9.80
N SER A 435 -33.47 -8.58 -10.42
CA SER A 435 -33.50 -10.02 -10.14
C SER A 435 -32.12 -10.68 -10.22
N GLU A 436 -31.30 -10.21 -11.14
CA GLU A 436 -29.89 -10.54 -11.29
C GLU A 436 -29.16 -9.22 -11.54
N LEU A 437 -27.97 -9.10 -10.98
CA LEU A 437 -27.15 -7.91 -11.18
C LEU A 437 -26.45 -8.05 -12.54
N VAL A 438 -26.75 -7.11 -13.43
CA VAL A 438 -26.14 -7.03 -14.77
C VAL A 438 -25.35 -5.73 -14.86
N VAL A 439 -24.13 -5.81 -15.37
CA VAL A 439 -23.17 -4.70 -15.37
C VAL A 439 -22.61 -4.46 -16.76
N ASP A 440 -22.56 -3.19 -17.16
CA ASP A 440 -21.75 -2.73 -18.28
C ASP A 440 -20.32 -2.50 -17.77
N VAL A 441 -19.44 -3.45 -18.06
CA VAL A 441 -18.09 -3.53 -17.51
C VAL A 441 -17.17 -2.56 -18.23
N ALA A 442 -16.59 -1.63 -17.48
CA ALA A 442 -15.58 -0.70 -17.99
C ALA A 442 -14.16 -1.28 -17.87
N LYS A 443 -13.83 -1.87 -16.70
CA LYS A 443 -12.50 -2.40 -16.40
C LYS A 443 -12.57 -3.73 -15.64
N ILE A 444 -11.63 -4.63 -15.93
CA ILE A 444 -11.35 -5.85 -15.14
C ILE A 444 -9.90 -5.80 -14.69
N ASN A 445 -9.65 -5.91 -13.38
CA ASN A 445 -8.32 -5.78 -12.75
C ASN A 445 -7.55 -4.54 -13.22
N GLY A 446 -8.27 -3.41 -13.34
CA GLY A 446 -7.71 -2.14 -13.80
C GLY A 446 -7.51 -2.03 -15.31
N ARG A 447 -7.80 -3.07 -16.09
CA ARG A 447 -7.64 -3.10 -17.56
C ARG A 447 -8.96 -2.81 -18.25
N ARG A 448 -8.94 -1.97 -19.29
CA ARG A 448 -10.12 -1.73 -20.15
C ARG A 448 -10.66 -3.03 -20.74
N VAL A 449 -11.98 -3.17 -20.74
CA VAL A 449 -12.66 -4.40 -21.19
C VAL A 449 -12.44 -4.72 -22.68
N SER A 450 -12.13 -3.70 -23.50
CA SER A 450 -11.93 -3.83 -24.94
C SER A 450 -10.78 -4.76 -25.36
N ILE A 451 -9.87 -5.06 -24.43
CA ILE A 451 -8.71 -5.92 -24.71
C ILE A 451 -8.96 -7.40 -24.41
N PHE A 452 -10.13 -7.74 -23.85
CA PHE A 452 -10.49 -9.10 -23.47
C PHE A 452 -11.21 -9.81 -24.61
N ASP A 453 -10.84 -11.06 -24.85
CA ASP A 453 -11.54 -11.99 -25.72
C ASP A 453 -12.30 -13.00 -24.86
N PHE A 454 -13.61 -12.80 -24.74
CA PHE A 454 -14.50 -13.66 -23.95
C PHE A 454 -14.93 -14.94 -24.67
N SER A 455 -14.40 -15.23 -25.86
CA SER A 455 -14.76 -16.43 -26.62
C SER A 455 -14.50 -17.71 -25.82
N GLY A 456 -15.49 -18.60 -25.77
CA GLY A 456 -15.42 -19.89 -25.07
C GLY A 456 -15.59 -19.83 -23.56
N THR A 457 -15.89 -18.67 -22.98
CA THR A 457 -16.20 -18.53 -21.54
C THR A 457 -17.55 -19.17 -21.16
N GLY A 458 -18.47 -19.28 -22.11
CA GLY A 458 -19.82 -19.80 -21.94
C GLY A 458 -19.98 -21.30 -22.16
N ALA A 459 -21.09 -21.86 -21.67
CA ALA A 459 -21.49 -23.23 -21.97
C ALA A 459 -21.81 -23.45 -23.47
N SER A 460 -22.03 -22.36 -24.21
CA SER A 460 -22.13 -22.28 -25.67
C SER A 460 -21.60 -20.91 -26.13
N ALA A 461 -21.31 -20.77 -27.43
CA ALA A 461 -20.79 -19.50 -27.97
C ALA A 461 -21.78 -18.33 -27.83
N GLU A 462 -23.08 -18.61 -27.79
CA GLU A 462 -24.12 -17.60 -27.54
C GLU A 462 -24.24 -17.21 -26.06
N GLN A 463 -23.56 -17.92 -25.17
CA GLN A 463 -23.52 -17.72 -23.72
C GLN A 463 -22.13 -17.32 -23.22
N ASP A 464 -21.22 -17.00 -24.14
CA ASP A 464 -19.96 -16.36 -23.78
C ASP A 464 -20.25 -15.02 -23.11
N ALA A 465 -19.45 -14.67 -22.10
CA ALA A 465 -19.65 -13.48 -21.30
C ALA A 465 -19.69 -12.22 -22.18
N ASP A 466 -20.72 -11.40 -21.99
CA ASP A 466 -20.89 -10.13 -22.70
C ASP A 466 -20.50 -8.98 -21.77
N PRO A 467 -19.43 -8.23 -22.04
CA PRO A 467 -19.00 -7.14 -21.16
C PRO A 467 -20.03 -6.01 -21.05
N THR A 468 -20.95 -5.87 -22.00
CA THR A 468 -22.02 -4.84 -21.95
C THR A 468 -23.27 -5.33 -21.19
N ALA A 469 -23.34 -6.62 -20.89
CA ALA A 469 -24.43 -7.27 -20.19
C ALA A 469 -23.89 -8.36 -19.25
N TYR A 470 -22.85 -8.03 -18.49
CA TYR A 470 -22.07 -8.99 -17.72
C TYR A 470 -22.87 -9.48 -16.50
N GLU A 471 -23.16 -10.77 -16.46
CA GLU A 471 -24.08 -11.40 -15.50
C GLU A 471 -23.36 -11.76 -14.20
N ILE A 472 -23.84 -11.23 -13.06
CA ILE A 472 -23.19 -11.42 -11.75
C ILE A 472 -24.02 -12.32 -10.86
N ASP A 473 -23.44 -13.43 -10.41
CA ASP A 473 -23.93 -14.20 -9.28
C ASP A 473 -23.57 -13.46 -7.98
N THR A 474 -24.59 -12.87 -7.36
CA THR A 474 -24.46 -12.12 -6.10
C THR A 474 -24.68 -12.99 -4.87
N GLY A 475 -25.04 -14.27 -5.04
CA GLY A 475 -25.40 -15.18 -3.96
C GLY A 475 -26.46 -14.58 -3.03
N SER A 476 -26.05 -14.27 -1.79
CA SER A 476 -26.92 -13.65 -0.77
C SER A 476 -26.66 -12.16 -0.54
N ILE A 477 -25.83 -11.51 -1.35
CA ILE A 477 -25.54 -10.08 -1.23
C ILE A 477 -26.80 -9.29 -1.62
N ALA A 478 -27.21 -8.38 -0.73
CA ALA A 478 -28.38 -7.54 -0.95
C ALA A 478 -28.10 -6.44 -1.98
N LEU A 479 -29.10 -6.15 -2.83
CA LEU A 479 -29.02 -5.16 -3.90
C LEU A 479 -29.93 -3.94 -3.65
N ASP A 480 -30.55 -3.83 -2.47
CA ASP A 480 -31.56 -2.81 -2.16
C ASP A 480 -31.05 -1.36 -2.28
N THR A 481 -29.74 -1.16 -2.27
CA THR A 481 -29.07 0.15 -2.37
C THR A 481 -28.35 0.34 -3.71
N ILE A 482 -28.67 -0.48 -4.71
CA ILE A 482 -28.04 -0.45 -6.03
C ILE A 482 -29.12 -0.17 -7.06
N ALA A 483 -29.00 0.94 -7.76
CA ALA A 483 -29.88 1.36 -8.83
C ALA A 483 -29.21 1.20 -10.20
N ALA A 484 -30.02 1.23 -11.26
CA ALA A 484 -29.49 1.34 -12.61
C ALA A 484 -28.64 2.61 -12.76
N ASP A 485 -27.58 2.52 -13.56
CA ASP A 485 -26.53 3.52 -13.79
C ASP A 485 -25.59 3.78 -12.60
N ASP A 486 -25.80 3.13 -11.44
CA ASP A 486 -24.85 3.25 -10.33
C ASP A 486 -23.47 2.74 -10.74
N PRO A 487 -22.39 3.52 -10.51
CA PRO A 487 -21.04 3.03 -10.66
C PRO A 487 -20.68 2.12 -9.48
N ILE A 488 -20.20 0.92 -9.80
CA ILE A 488 -19.88 -0.10 -8.81
C ILE A 488 -18.50 -0.72 -9.04
N ARG A 489 -17.92 -1.23 -7.95
CA ARG A 489 -16.76 -2.12 -7.96
C ARG A 489 -17.14 -3.43 -7.31
N LEU A 490 -16.93 -4.52 -8.03
CA LEU A 490 -17.10 -5.89 -7.58
C LEU A 490 -15.75 -6.47 -7.21
N HIS A 491 -15.72 -7.30 -6.17
CA HIS A 491 -14.60 -8.19 -5.88
C HIS A 491 -15.12 -9.62 -5.78
N GLY A 492 -14.39 -10.57 -6.36
CA GLY A 492 -14.85 -11.96 -6.45
C GLY A 492 -14.01 -12.77 -7.42
N TYR A 493 -14.63 -13.76 -8.06
CA TYR A 493 -13.95 -14.64 -9.01
C TYR A 493 -14.74 -14.74 -10.31
N VAL A 494 -14.03 -14.79 -11.43
CA VAL A 494 -14.65 -15.16 -12.70
C VAL A 494 -15.14 -16.61 -12.60
N THR A 495 -16.31 -16.86 -13.18
CA THR A 495 -16.86 -18.22 -13.33
C THR A 495 -15.89 -19.10 -14.14
N PRO A 496 -15.82 -20.43 -13.87
CA PRO A 496 -14.97 -21.33 -14.64
C PRO A 496 -15.19 -21.22 -16.15
N PHE A 497 -14.10 -21.34 -16.90
CA PHE A 497 -14.11 -21.25 -18.35
C PHE A 497 -15.02 -22.32 -18.96
N GLY A 498 -15.91 -21.90 -19.86
CA GLY A 498 -16.89 -22.75 -20.52
C GLY A 498 -18.16 -23.01 -19.73
N THR A 499 -18.45 -22.23 -18.67
CA THR A 499 -19.63 -22.44 -17.83
C THR A 499 -20.51 -21.20 -17.62
N ALA A 500 -20.19 -20.05 -18.20
CA ALA A 500 -21.10 -18.90 -18.17
C ALA A 500 -22.43 -19.20 -18.91
N PRO A 501 -23.55 -18.54 -18.51
CA PRO A 501 -23.72 -17.64 -17.37
C PRO A 501 -23.93 -18.37 -16.01
N SER A 502 -23.75 -17.69 -14.86
CA SER A 502 -23.33 -16.29 -14.69
C SER A 502 -21.83 -16.10 -14.97
N ASP A 503 -21.39 -14.90 -15.32
CA ASP A 503 -20.01 -14.60 -15.75
C ASP A 503 -19.04 -14.42 -14.57
N PHE A 504 -19.56 -13.97 -13.43
CA PHE A 504 -18.76 -13.65 -12.25
C PHE A 504 -19.50 -13.94 -10.96
N ILE A 505 -18.76 -14.44 -9.97
CA ILE A 505 -19.27 -14.74 -8.63
C ILE A 505 -18.74 -13.67 -7.68
N ALA A 506 -19.64 -12.79 -7.22
CA ALA A 506 -19.29 -11.68 -6.34
C ALA A 506 -19.11 -12.14 -4.89
N ALA A 507 -17.97 -11.79 -4.31
CA ALA A 507 -17.71 -11.90 -2.87
C ALA A 507 -18.08 -10.60 -2.14
N SER A 508 -17.93 -9.45 -2.81
CA SER A 508 -18.40 -8.16 -2.31
C SER A 508 -18.76 -7.22 -3.45
N ILE A 509 -19.63 -6.26 -3.14
CA ILE A 509 -20.09 -5.21 -4.05
C ILE A 509 -19.92 -3.89 -3.31
N ALA A 510 -19.25 -2.94 -3.95
CA ALA A 510 -19.04 -1.60 -3.44
C ALA A 510 -19.67 -0.58 -4.39
N ASN A 511 -20.67 0.15 -3.90
CA ASN A 511 -21.25 1.30 -4.60
C ASN A 511 -20.34 2.51 -4.41
N ALA A 512 -20.07 3.27 -5.48
CA ALA A 512 -19.23 4.47 -5.46
C ALA A 512 -19.58 5.47 -4.35
N ALA A 513 -20.86 5.62 -4.00
CA ALA A 513 -21.30 6.50 -2.92
C ALA A 513 -20.73 6.10 -1.54
N ASN A 514 -20.36 4.83 -1.37
CA ASN A 514 -19.82 4.28 -0.12
C ASN A 514 -18.32 3.99 -0.20
N VAL A 515 -17.65 4.41 -1.27
CA VAL A 515 -16.22 4.18 -1.48
C VAL A 515 -15.49 5.51 -1.46
N ARG A 516 -14.34 5.52 -0.75
CA ARG A 516 -13.45 6.69 -0.77
C ARG A 516 -13.07 6.96 -2.23
N SER A 517 -13.39 8.16 -2.68
CA SER A 517 -13.19 8.66 -4.02
C SER A 517 -12.08 9.70 -4.01
N HIS A 518 -11.47 9.92 -5.17
CA HIS A 518 -10.45 10.92 -5.38
C HIS A 518 -10.95 11.96 -6.37
N LEU A 519 -10.79 13.23 -6.06
CA LEU A 519 -11.09 14.35 -6.94
C LEU A 519 -9.76 14.93 -7.44
N ASN A 520 -9.66 15.09 -8.75
CA ASN A 520 -8.49 15.67 -9.39
C ASN A 520 -8.93 16.72 -10.42
N VAL A 521 -8.58 17.98 -10.17
CA VAL A 521 -8.85 19.09 -11.08
C VAL A 521 -7.55 19.83 -11.35
N SER A 522 -7.13 19.87 -12.61
CA SER A 522 -5.91 20.57 -13.05
C SER A 522 -6.28 21.74 -13.97
N TYR A 523 -5.66 22.89 -13.75
CA TYR A 523 -5.74 24.08 -14.63
C TYR A 523 -4.48 24.23 -15.49
N GLY A 524 -3.69 23.16 -15.58
CA GLY A 524 -2.46 23.11 -16.34
C GLY A 524 -1.40 24.10 -15.85
N ARG A 525 -0.43 24.36 -16.72
CA ARG A 525 0.72 25.24 -16.42
C ARG A 525 0.36 26.72 -16.30
N THR A 526 -0.74 27.14 -16.91
CA THR A 526 -1.19 28.53 -16.85
C THR A 526 -1.84 28.87 -15.52
N ALA A 527 -2.25 27.86 -14.76
CA ALA A 527 -3.10 28.01 -13.58
C ALA A 527 -4.38 28.82 -13.92
N SER A 528 -5.22 29.08 -12.92
CA SER A 528 -6.41 29.91 -13.09
C SER A 528 -6.63 30.84 -11.90
N ALA A 529 -6.98 32.08 -12.23
CA ALA A 529 -7.47 33.09 -11.28
C ALA A 529 -8.95 32.88 -10.92
N ASN A 530 -9.68 32.10 -11.72
CA ASN A 530 -11.12 31.90 -11.58
C ASN A 530 -11.48 30.53 -10.98
N ALA A 531 -10.49 29.66 -10.73
CA ALA A 531 -10.65 28.29 -10.24
C ALA A 531 -11.55 28.13 -9.00
N VAL A 532 -11.62 29.17 -8.18
CA VAL A 532 -12.47 29.24 -6.98
C VAL A 532 -13.61 30.21 -7.23
N GLU A 533 -14.84 29.68 -7.34
CA GLU A 533 -16.04 30.52 -7.46
C GLU A 533 -16.47 31.08 -6.09
N SER A 534 -16.37 30.26 -5.04
CA SER A 534 -16.61 30.69 -3.66
C SER A 534 -15.84 29.82 -2.66
N ASN A 535 -15.36 30.43 -1.58
CA ASN A 535 -14.66 29.77 -0.48
C ASN A 535 -15.29 30.18 0.86
N THR A 536 -15.90 29.25 1.58
CA THR A 536 -16.61 29.52 2.84
C THR A 536 -16.42 28.37 3.83
N GLU A 537 -16.83 28.53 5.08
CA GLU A 537 -16.82 27.42 6.06
C GLU A 537 -17.77 26.27 5.68
N GLU A 538 -18.77 26.51 4.81
CA GLU A 538 -19.69 25.47 4.31
C GLU A 538 -19.07 24.65 3.17
N GLY A 539 -18.04 25.17 2.50
CA GLY A 539 -17.35 24.49 1.41
C GLY A 539 -16.71 25.43 0.39
N LEU A 540 -16.01 24.81 -0.55
CA LEU A 540 -15.29 25.40 -1.67
C LEU A 540 -15.96 25.01 -2.99
N LEU A 541 -16.52 26.00 -3.68
CA LEU A 541 -17.18 25.81 -4.98
C LEU A 541 -16.15 25.97 -6.10
N LEU A 542 -15.98 24.92 -6.90
CA LEU A 542 -14.99 24.88 -7.98
C LEU A 542 -15.56 25.45 -9.27
N ASN A 543 -14.72 26.19 -10.00
CA ASN A 543 -15.03 26.66 -11.34
C ASN A 543 -14.17 25.92 -12.37
N LEU A 544 -14.82 25.11 -13.22
CA LEU A 544 -14.13 24.27 -14.19
C LEU A 544 -13.87 24.95 -15.54
N ALA A 545 -14.21 26.24 -15.71
CA ALA A 545 -14.17 26.89 -17.03
C ALA A 545 -12.78 26.90 -17.67
N ASP A 546 -11.73 27.02 -16.86
CA ASP A 546 -10.33 27.03 -17.28
C ASP A 546 -9.64 25.67 -17.00
N ALA A 547 -10.37 24.66 -16.53
CA ALA A 547 -9.78 23.37 -16.16
C ALA A 547 -9.44 22.54 -17.40
N GLU A 548 -8.24 21.95 -17.40
CA GLU A 548 -7.79 20.99 -18.42
C GLU A 548 -8.14 19.54 -18.02
N ARG A 549 -8.27 19.29 -16.71
CA ARG A 549 -8.68 18.01 -16.13
C ARG A 549 -9.68 18.27 -15.00
N HIS A 550 -10.75 17.48 -14.92
CA HIS A 550 -11.84 17.72 -13.98
C HIS A 550 -12.60 16.44 -13.64
N PHE A 551 -11.93 15.46 -13.05
CA PHE A 551 -12.53 14.15 -12.80
C PHE A 551 -12.62 13.80 -11.32
N ILE A 552 -13.66 13.03 -10.97
CA ILE A 552 -13.67 12.22 -9.77
C ILE A 552 -13.40 10.78 -10.16
N PHE A 553 -12.40 10.17 -9.56
CA PHE A 553 -12.12 8.74 -9.67
C PHE A 553 -12.80 8.04 -8.49
N SER A 554 -13.83 7.25 -8.80
CA SER A 554 -14.47 6.37 -7.83
C SER A 554 -14.66 5.01 -8.46
N THR A 555 -14.42 3.95 -7.69
CA THR A 555 -14.61 2.56 -8.16
C THR A 555 -13.82 2.18 -9.42
N GLY A 556 -12.87 2.99 -9.89
CA GLY A 556 -12.05 2.74 -11.08
C GLY A 556 -12.64 3.31 -12.38
N ILE A 557 -13.75 4.05 -12.29
CA ILE A 557 -14.40 4.76 -13.39
C ILE A 557 -14.28 6.27 -13.13
N PRO A 558 -13.74 7.05 -14.08
CA PRO A 558 -13.75 8.50 -13.96
C PRO A 558 -15.17 9.03 -14.18
N LEU A 559 -15.61 9.91 -13.29
CA LEU A 559 -16.76 10.77 -13.46
C LEU A 559 -16.27 12.15 -13.90
N ASP A 560 -16.68 12.58 -15.08
CA ASP A 560 -16.38 13.91 -15.61
C ASP A 560 -17.23 14.97 -14.89
N LEU A 561 -16.59 15.88 -14.16
CA LEU A 561 -17.27 16.93 -13.39
C LEU A 561 -17.95 17.98 -14.27
N SER A 562 -17.59 18.10 -15.54
CA SER A 562 -18.22 19.03 -16.49
C SER A 562 -19.58 18.54 -17.00
N GLU A 563 -19.87 17.24 -16.84
CA GLU A 563 -21.16 16.64 -17.15
C GLU A 563 -22.20 16.86 -16.05
N LEU A 564 -21.79 17.38 -14.88
CA LEU A 564 -22.69 17.65 -13.77
C LEU A 564 -23.64 18.83 -14.06
N GLU A 565 -24.88 18.72 -13.58
CA GLU A 565 -25.88 19.78 -13.74
C GLU A 565 -25.59 21.04 -12.89
N SER A 566 -24.68 20.93 -11.91
CA SER A 566 -24.27 22.01 -11.01
C SER A 566 -22.76 22.03 -10.81
N MET A 567 -22.22 23.21 -10.47
CA MET A 567 -20.80 23.35 -10.13
C MET A 567 -20.41 22.42 -8.96
N PRO A 568 -19.26 21.73 -9.04
CA PRO A 568 -18.83 20.84 -7.96
C PRO A 568 -18.54 21.61 -6.68
N LEU A 569 -19.09 21.12 -5.56
CA LEU A 569 -18.85 21.68 -4.23
C LEU A 569 -18.02 20.70 -3.40
N ILE A 570 -16.85 21.14 -2.94
CA ILE A 570 -16.05 20.42 -1.96
C ILE A 570 -16.46 20.88 -0.57
N VAL A 571 -16.95 19.97 0.27
CA VAL A 571 -17.34 20.26 1.65
C VAL A 571 -16.36 19.60 2.62
N PRO A 572 -16.02 20.21 3.76
CA PRO A 572 -15.20 19.56 4.77
C PRO A 572 -15.93 18.37 5.38
N ALA A 573 -15.24 17.25 5.59
CA ALA A 573 -15.78 16.14 6.35
C ALA A 573 -16.09 16.58 7.80
N ALA A 574 -17.12 15.98 8.42
CA ALA A 574 -17.54 16.33 9.78
C ALA A 574 -16.50 15.98 10.87
N GLU A 575 -15.49 15.16 10.55
CA GLU A 575 -14.39 14.75 11.43
C GLU A 575 -13.13 15.65 11.28
N GLN A 576 -11.99 15.26 11.88
CA GLN A 576 -10.72 15.99 11.70
C GLN A 576 -10.16 15.79 10.28
N GLY A 577 -10.52 16.67 9.34
CA GLY A 577 -9.93 16.71 7.99
C GLY A 577 -8.52 17.32 7.95
N ILE A 578 -7.77 17.04 6.89
CA ILE A 578 -6.45 17.61 6.62
C ILE A 578 -6.53 18.47 5.35
N TYR A 579 -6.33 19.77 5.49
CA TYR A 579 -6.41 20.72 4.38
C TYR A 579 -5.04 21.33 4.15
N THR A 580 -4.59 21.37 2.90
CA THR A 580 -3.21 21.73 2.56
C THR A 580 -3.21 22.78 1.46
N ILE A 581 -2.41 23.82 1.65
CA ILE A 581 -2.09 24.77 0.58
C ILE A 581 -0.62 24.55 0.22
N GLU A 582 -0.37 24.28 -1.04
CA GLU A 582 0.98 24.19 -1.59
C GLU A 582 1.33 25.48 -2.31
N GLN A 583 2.50 26.01 -1.98
CA GLN A 583 3.13 27.11 -2.69
C GLN A 583 4.61 26.84 -2.88
N ALA A 584 5.07 27.07 -4.10
CA ALA A 584 6.47 26.88 -4.50
C ALA A 584 7.01 25.47 -4.18
N LYS A 585 7.65 25.28 -3.03
CA LYS A 585 8.21 23.98 -2.57
C LYS A 585 7.84 23.66 -1.12
N SER A 586 6.76 24.26 -0.61
CA SER A 586 6.28 24.06 0.75
C SER A 586 4.79 23.77 0.79
N PHE A 587 4.41 22.96 1.77
CA PHE A 587 3.03 22.61 2.09
C PHE A 587 2.68 23.18 3.47
N ASP A 588 1.66 24.03 3.52
CA ASP A 588 1.06 24.49 4.76
C ASP A 588 -0.18 23.64 5.05
N VAL A 589 -0.16 22.96 6.21
CA VAL A 589 -1.18 21.99 6.61
C VAL A 589 -2.06 22.56 7.72
N TYR A 590 -3.37 22.50 7.52
CA TYR A 590 -4.40 23.02 8.40
C TYR A 590 -5.31 21.87 8.85
N GLN A 591 -5.58 21.77 10.15
CA GLN A 591 -6.52 20.79 10.73
C GLN A 591 -7.92 21.38 10.97
N ALA A 592 -8.04 22.71 10.97
CA ALA A 592 -9.31 23.42 11.06
C ALA A 592 -9.63 24.01 9.70
N TYR A 593 -10.81 23.68 9.15
CA TYR A 593 -11.21 24.14 7.83
C TYR A 593 -11.34 25.68 7.78
N SER A 594 -11.78 26.31 8.86
CA SER A 594 -11.85 27.78 8.97
C SER A 594 -10.49 28.46 8.79
N ASP A 595 -9.42 27.86 9.32
CA ASP A 595 -8.06 28.42 9.21
C ASP A 595 -7.54 28.27 7.77
N PHE A 596 -7.87 27.15 7.13
CA PHE A 596 -7.59 26.93 5.71
C PHE A 596 -8.33 27.92 4.80
N VAL A 597 -9.63 28.13 5.02
CA VAL A 597 -10.46 29.08 4.26
C VAL A 597 -9.86 30.48 4.34
N ALA A 598 -9.52 30.94 5.55
CA ALA A 598 -8.92 32.26 5.75
C ALA A 598 -7.56 32.41 5.06
N ALA A 599 -6.71 31.37 5.12
CA ALA A 599 -5.40 31.39 4.45
C ALA A 599 -5.55 31.41 2.92
N LEU A 600 -6.44 30.59 2.37
CA LEU A 600 -6.70 30.55 0.92
C LEU A 600 -7.20 31.90 0.40
N ASP A 601 -8.12 32.55 1.10
CA ASP A 601 -8.63 33.87 0.72
C ASP A 601 -7.54 34.95 0.73
N GLU A 602 -6.62 34.92 1.71
CA GLU A 602 -5.49 35.85 1.77
C GLU A 602 -4.59 35.71 0.53
N LEU A 603 -4.37 34.49 0.07
CA LEU A 603 -3.50 34.18 -1.07
C LEU A 603 -4.15 34.52 -2.40
N ILE A 604 -5.42 34.19 -2.58
CA ILE A 604 -6.19 34.61 -3.76
C ILE A 604 -6.23 36.14 -3.83
N ALA A 605 -6.45 36.83 -2.70
CA ALA A 605 -6.41 38.29 -2.64
C ALA A 605 -5.01 38.87 -2.94
N ALA A 606 -3.95 38.13 -2.65
CA ALA A 606 -2.57 38.47 -3.01
C ALA A 606 -2.23 38.18 -4.48
N GLY A 607 -3.14 37.60 -5.26
CA GLY A 607 -2.97 37.31 -6.69
C GLY A 607 -2.41 35.92 -6.99
N ALA A 608 -2.42 35.00 -6.02
CA ALA A 608 -2.06 33.61 -6.29
C ALA A 608 -3.09 32.96 -7.23
N LEU A 609 -2.60 32.21 -8.21
CA LEU A 609 -3.37 31.44 -9.17
C LEU A 609 -3.41 29.98 -8.73
N VAL A 610 -4.54 29.29 -8.92
CA VAL A 610 -4.66 27.87 -8.60
C VAL A 610 -4.22 27.05 -9.79
N SER A 611 -3.25 26.16 -9.61
CA SER A 611 -2.85 25.20 -10.64
C SER A 611 -3.56 23.87 -10.49
N HIS A 612 -3.88 23.44 -9.27
CA HIS A 612 -4.38 22.10 -9.02
C HIS A 612 -5.26 22.00 -7.77
N PHE A 613 -6.31 21.17 -7.85
CA PHE A 613 -7.04 20.62 -6.72
C PHE A 613 -6.89 19.11 -6.68
N ASP A 614 -6.58 18.61 -5.50
CA ASP A 614 -6.54 17.19 -5.17
C ASP A 614 -7.33 16.97 -3.89
N ALA A 615 -8.31 16.07 -3.90
CA ALA A 615 -9.05 15.77 -2.68
C ALA A 615 -9.37 14.28 -2.55
N GLN A 616 -9.30 13.77 -1.32
CA GLN A 616 -9.72 12.41 -0.96
C GLN A 616 -10.92 12.49 -0.02
N GLY A 617 -11.96 11.71 -0.31
CA GLY A 617 -13.25 11.90 0.33
C GLY A 617 -14.33 10.96 -0.16
N TYR A 618 -15.58 11.36 -0.04
CA TYR A 618 -16.73 10.64 -0.58
C TYR A 618 -17.50 11.55 -1.53
N TYR A 619 -17.90 11.01 -2.69
CA TYR A 619 -18.73 11.74 -3.63
C TYR A 619 -20.20 11.35 -3.47
N HIS A 620 -21.04 12.36 -3.29
CA HIS A 620 -22.48 12.23 -3.15
C HIS A 620 -23.15 12.74 -4.42
N SER A 621 -23.51 11.81 -5.32
CA SER A 621 -24.07 12.13 -6.65
C SER A 621 -25.41 12.88 -6.57
N GLU A 622 -26.24 12.58 -5.57
CA GLU A 622 -27.56 13.24 -5.37
C GLU A 622 -27.45 14.76 -5.14
N THR A 623 -26.35 15.21 -4.56
CA THR A 623 -26.11 16.62 -4.20
C THR A 623 -24.96 17.25 -4.98
N ALA A 624 -24.27 16.48 -5.83
CA ALA A 624 -23.03 16.86 -6.50
C ALA A 624 -21.95 17.39 -5.53
N GLN A 625 -21.91 16.84 -4.30
CA GLN A 625 -20.97 17.24 -3.27
C GLN A 625 -19.84 16.23 -3.12
N PHE A 626 -18.62 16.73 -2.94
CA PHE A 626 -17.46 15.95 -2.55
C PHE A 626 -17.13 16.24 -1.08
N GLU A 627 -17.43 15.31 -0.19
CA GLU A 627 -17.08 15.39 1.22
C GLU A 627 -15.60 15.04 1.41
N SER A 628 -14.77 16.06 1.60
CA SER A 628 -13.32 15.96 1.65
C SER A 628 -12.81 15.67 3.06
N GLN A 629 -12.13 14.53 3.21
CA GLN A 629 -11.31 14.20 4.38
C GLN A 629 -9.89 14.77 4.24
N ARG A 630 -9.39 14.86 3.00
CA ARG A 630 -8.13 15.52 2.67
C ARG A 630 -8.32 16.41 1.45
N LEU A 631 -7.85 17.64 1.52
CA LEU A 631 -7.86 18.60 0.41
C LEU A 631 -6.47 19.19 0.25
N ARG A 632 -5.95 19.23 -0.96
CA ARG A 632 -4.76 19.98 -1.36
C ARG A 632 -5.12 20.94 -2.47
N ILE A 633 -4.65 22.18 -2.33
CA ILE A 633 -4.68 23.19 -3.39
C ILE A 633 -3.24 23.56 -3.71
N ALA A 634 -2.82 23.36 -4.95
CA ALA A 634 -1.56 23.89 -5.44
C ALA A 634 -1.76 25.27 -6.05
N MET A 635 -0.92 26.21 -5.63
CA MET A 635 -0.98 27.59 -6.07
C MET A 635 0.38 28.11 -6.54
N VAL A 636 0.33 28.99 -7.52
CA VAL A 636 1.49 29.71 -8.07
C VAL A 636 1.24 31.22 -7.97
N ILE A 637 2.28 31.98 -7.70
CA ILE A 637 2.23 33.45 -7.74
C ILE A 637 2.99 33.85 -9.01
N GLU A 638 2.38 34.62 -9.91
CA GLU A 638 3.11 35.23 -11.02
C GLU A 638 4.19 36.16 -10.43
N GLU A 639 5.48 35.88 -10.74
CA GLU A 639 6.61 36.75 -10.37
C GLU A 639 6.61 38.09 -11.12
#